data_AF-A0A382BQK6-F1
#
_entry.id   AF-A0A382BQK6-F1
#
_cell.length_a   1.000
_cell.length_b   1.000
_cell.length_c   1.000
_cell.angle_alpha   90.00
_cell.angle_beta   90.00
_cell.angle_gamma   90.00
#
_symmetry.space_group_name_H-M   'P 1'
#
loop_
_entity.id
_entity.type
_entity.pdbx_description
1 polymer ?
#
loop_
_entity_poly.entity_id
_entity_poly.type
_entity_poly.pdbx_seq_one_letter_code
_entity_poly.pdbx_strand_id
1 'polypeptide(L)'
;KDNVTLIDTKTTDVMSDIEGSTGYYVDGTLLAHGTRLLVTADSDSTVNNKIYDVNIIDFTVDDVVTKQIALKEATDTTPTTNDVVLVKNGTVNSGKMYYYTGSKWKVTQAKTKVNESPKFDLFDDSGISFSDSSTYTSTNFFGNKIFSYKEGTGSNDTELGFPLTYQNVSNIGDIVFDFNLINETFSYQSGDTVLTTNTNSGLLRKYSDLTTFKVVSGWETADVKSYQRVIRQYDVSTLVNDFAVDVYDKSGDINDLDVTVFVNHKIKKLTTDYAINRINSIAYIRFTKDLTAGDIVHLKTKSATIKNKNGYYEFPKNLESNPLNDKLSTFTLGQVGDHINSIVDEVPGFEGSFPGSNNLRDLGNVSKYGRKFLQHSGLINLALYHLCNKEANIVKAIRHSQHEYTKFKRLFVEQAKNLGFDGTPAQMVDEVIKRLNKNKRKITYPFYFTDMIGYGGAKKTTFTITDPGNPYYQLTNVFSLDELSSKSILIYKNDTQLLHDTDYTFTTEGFIKIKSTLILNDILTIVEYESTNGCFIPATPTKLGLYPKFIPSKYSDTTAITPVNVIQGHDGNISVAYDDYRDDLLLELEKRIYNNIKVKYDTEIFNLTDFVPGEYRKTDYSLSAINKSLLIDFTNWLSYVDNVDYTTNSYHSGTDSFTYNYGYMSSPDGNPLLGHWRGVYKHAYDTDRPHT
;
A
#
# COMPACT_ATOMS: atom_id res chain seq x y z
N LYS A 1 -0.24 26.65 28.04
CA LYS A 1 0.25 27.10 29.37
C LYS A 1 0.77 28.52 29.26
N ASP A 2 0.71 29.32 30.33
CA ASP A 2 1.19 30.71 30.28
C ASP A 2 2.72 30.78 30.35
N ASN A 3 3.28 31.83 29.74
CA ASN A 3 4.72 32.06 29.74
C ASN A 3 5.25 32.41 31.13
N VAL A 4 6.45 31.95 31.44
CA VAL A 4 7.09 32.13 32.75
C VAL A 4 8.08 33.29 32.72
N THR A 5 8.30 33.91 33.87
CA THR A 5 9.23 35.05 33.98
C THR A 5 10.67 34.55 34.12
N LEU A 6 10.90 33.58 35.00
CA LEU A 6 12.20 32.94 35.26
C LEU A 6 12.03 31.43 35.38
N ILE A 7 13.12 30.70 35.13
CA ILE A 7 13.21 29.25 35.35
C ILE A 7 14.39 28.96 36.28
N ASP A 8 14.14 28.17 37.31
CA ASP A 8 15.15 27.67 38.23
C ASP A 8 15.56 26.25 37.85
N THR A 9 16.78 26.14 37.34
CA THR A 9 17.40 24.89 36.93
C THR A 9 18.53 24.45 37.86
N LYS A 10 18.68 25.06 39.05
CA LYS A 10 19.82 24.79 39.94
C LYS A 10 19.44 24.45 41.38
N THR A 11 18.41 25.08 41.93
CA THR A 11 18.03 24.88 43.35
C THR A 11 17.40 23.51 43.54
N THR A 12 17.91 22.73 44.48
CA THR A 12 17.50 21.33 44.72
C THR A 12 16.49 21.16 45.85
N ASP A 13 16.30 22.20 46.67
CA ASP A 13 15.29 22.29 47.73
C ASP A 13 14.73 23.73 47.80
N VAL A 14 13.78 24.02 46.92
CA VAL A 14 13.21 25.37 46.75
C VAL A 14 12.40 25.81 47.97
N MET A 15 11.72 24.88 48.64
CA MET A 15 10.88 25.20 49.80
C MET A 15 11.70 25.52 51.05
N SER A 16 12.95 25.09 51.14
CA SER A 16 13.85 25.50 52.23
C SER A 16 14.70 26.72 51.86
N ASP A 17 15.14 26.82 50.60
CA ASP A 17 16.11 27.84 50.18
C ASP A 17 15.47 29.17 49.74
N ILE A 18 14.28 29.12 49.15
CA ILE A 18 13.61 30.30 48.57
C ILE A 18 12.46 30.78 49.46
N GLU A 19 11.59 29.88 49.91
CA GLU A 19 10.46 30.23 50.79
C GLU A 19 10.95 30.82 52.13
N GLY A 20 10.38 31.96 52.53
CA GLY A 20 10.77 32.64 53.77
C GLY A 20 12.09 33.44 53.70
N SER A 21 12.85 33.34 52.60
CA SER A 21 14.09 34.10 52.42
C SER A 21 13.83 35.59 52.17
N THR A 22 14.76 36.46 52.56
CA THR A 22 14.64 37.93 52.36
C THR A 22 14.91 38.36 50.91
N GLY A 23 15.48 37.47 50.10
CA GLY A 23 15.78 37.68 48.70
C GLY A 23 16.57 36.51 48.12
N TYR A 24 16.29 36.15 46.88
CA TYR A 24 16.94 35.04 46.18
C TYR A 24 17.13 35.38 44.70
N TYR A 25 18.23 34.95 44.09
CA TYR A 25 18.54 35.18 42.68
C TYR A 25 18.32 33.91 41.87
N VAL A 26 17.47 33.99 40.84
CA VAL A 26 17.27 32.91 39.85
C VAL A 26 17.74 33.40 38.49
N ASP A 27 18.60 32.63 37.83
CA ASP A 27 19.20 32.95 36.52
C ASP A 27 19.80 34.38 36.45
N GLY A 28 20.46 34.80 37.54
CA GLY A 28 21.08 36.12 37.66
C GLY A 28 20.10 37.29 37.90
N THR A 29 18.81 37.02 38.10
CA THR A 29 17.78 38.03 38.37
C THR A 29 17.22 37.85 39.79
N LEU A 30 17.12 38.95 40.56
CA LEU A 30 16.50 38.94 41.90
C LEU A 30 15.00 38.65 41.78
N LEU A 31 14.49 37.71 42.57
CA LEU A 31 13.05 37.44 42.63
C LEU A 31 12.29 38.65 43.17
N ALA A 32 11.19 39.00 42.50
CA ALA A 32 10.34 40.14 42.81
C ALA A 32 8.87 39.71 42.84
N HIS A 33 8.03 40.51 43.50
CA HIS A 33 6.60 40.28 43.55
C HIS A 33 6.00 40.21 42.13
N GLY A 34 5.24 39.15 41.84
CA GLY A 34 4.62 38.89 40.54
C GLY A 34 5.49 38.10 39.55
N THR A 35 6.69 37.67 39.95
CA THR A 35 7.51 36.78 39.13
C THR A 35 6.86 35.40 39.05
N ARG A 36 6.59 34.92 37.82
CA ARG A 36 6.27 33.51 37.55
C ARG A 36 7.54 32.69 37.47
N LEU A 37 7.75 31.80 38.43
CA LEU A 37 8.94 30.96 38.58
C LEU A 37 8.61 29.50 38.25
N LEU A 38 9.25 28.95 37.22
CA LEU A 38 9.22 27.51 36.94
C LEU A 38 10.39 26.82 37.65
N VAL A 39 10.11 25.78 38.42
CA VAL A 39 11.13 25.00 39.15
C VAL A 39 11.37 23.68 38.44
N THR A 40 12.63 23.35 38.11
CA THR A 40 12.96 22.10 37.38
C THR A 40 14.11 21.27 37.99
N ALA A 41 14.77 21.75 39.03
CA ALA A 41 15.91 21.08 39.66
C ALA A 41 15.64 20.53 41.06
N ASP A 42 14.44 20.76 41.59
CA ASP A 42 14.06 20.32 42.93
C ASP A 42 14.01 18.78 43.01
N SER A 43 14.49 18.24 44.14
CA SER A 43 14.50 16.79 44.40
C SER A 43 13.14 16.25 44.83
N ASP A 44 12.25 17.08 45.35
CA ASP A 44 10.88 16.71 45.71
C ASP A 44 9.97 16.73 44.47
N SER A 45 9.43 15.56 44.13
CA SER A 45 8.46 15.41 43.02
C SER A 45 7.17 16.22 43.16
N THR A 46 6.81 16.65 44.38
CA THR A 46 5.65 17.50 44.63
C THR A 46 5.92 18.97 44.34
N VAL A 47 7.19 19.38 44.27
CA VAL A 47 7.62 20.77 44.00
C VAL A 47 8.21 20.89 42.59
N ASN A 48 8.91 19.86 42.15
CA ASN A 48 9.57 19.83 40.85
C ASN A 48 8.56 19.90 39.69
N ASN A 49 8.97 20.53 38.60
CA ASN A 49 8.20 20.80 37.38
C ASN A 49 6.99 21.74 37.53
N LYS A 50 6.76 22.32 38.73
CA LYS A 50 5.65 23.24 39.01
C LYS A 50 6.00 24.70 38.78
N ILE A 51 4.95 25.51 38.63
CA ILE A 51 5.04 26.96 38.44
C ILE A 51 4.49 27.65 39.69
N TYR A 52 5.26 28.58 40.23
CA TYR A 52 4.89 29.38 41.39
C TYR A 52 4.84 30.87 41.01
N ASP A 53 3.84 31.57 41.52
CA ASP A 53 3.79 33.02 41.56
C ASP A 53 4.50 33.48 42.85
N VAL A 54 5.58 34.26 42.68
CA VAL A 54 6.36 34.82 43.78
C VAL A 54 5.62 36.02 44.38
N ASN A 55 5.28 35.94 45.66
CA ASN A 55 4.80 37.06 46.45
C ASN A 55 5.87 37.51 47.45
N ILE A 56 5.87 38.80 47.78
CA ILE A 56 6.70 39.34 48.86
C ILE A 56 5.74 39.73 49.98
N ILE A 57 5.86 39.06 51.12
CA ILE A 57 5.02 39.28 52.29
C ILE A 57 5.83 39.96 53.40
N ASP A 58 5.16 40.80 54.18
CA ASP A 58 5.74 41.39 55.39
C ASP A 58 5.57 40.40 56.55
N PHE A 59 6.67 39.87 57.08
CA PHE A 59 6.71 38.96 58.23
C PHE A 59 7.24 39.70 59.45
N THR A 60 6.45 39.77 60.52
CA THR A 60 6.78 40.51 61.75
C THR A 60 7.07 39.53 62.88
N VAL A 61 8.26 39.61 63.45
CA VAL A 61 8.66 38.91 64.69
C VAL A 61 9.25 39.95 65.63
N ASP A 62 8.80 39.97 66.88
CA ASP A 62 9.30 40.88 67.93
C ASP A 62 9.36 42.36 67.50
N ASP A 63 8.28 42.87 66.89
CA ASP A 63 8.14 44.24 66.36
C ASP A 63 9.12 44.64 65.22
N VAL A 64 9.83 43.69 64.62
CA VAL A 64 10.68 43.91 63.43
C VAL A 64 10.00 43.34 62.19
N VAL A 65 9.68 44.21 61.22
CA VAL A 65 9.11 43.82 59.93
C VAL A 65 10.22 43.44 58.96
N THR A 66 10.21 42.20 58.47
CA THR A 66 11.10 41.73 57.41
C THR A 66 10.28 41.30 56.19
N LYS A 67 10.76 41.65 54.99
CA LYS A 67 10.14 41.17 53.75
C LYS A 67 10.66 39.79 53.42
N GLN A 68 9.76 38.85 53.21
CA GLN A 68 10.08 37.47 52.89
C GLN A 68 9.39 37.04 51.59
N ILE A 69 10.03 36.13 50.86
CA ILE A 69 9.45 35.51 49.68
C ILE A 69 8.43 34.45 50.12
N ALA A 70 7.25 34.48 49.50
CA ALA A 70 6.22 33.46 49.63
C ALA A 70 5.83 32.94 48.24
N LEU A 71 6.06 31.66 48.00
CA LEU A 71 5.76 30.94 46.78
C LEU A 71 4.33 30.43 46.85
N LYS A 72 3.50 30.92 45.92
CA LYS A 72 2.13 30.44 45.75
C LYS A 72 2.05 29.65 44.46
N GLU A 73 1.49 28.44 44.49
CA GLU A 73 1.24 27.70 43.26
C GLU A 73 0.39 28.53 42.28
N ALA A 74 0.85 28.63 41.04
CA ALA A 74 0.11 29.30 39.98
C ALA A 74 -1.15 28.50 39.60
N THR A 75 -2.13 29.16 38.97
CA THR A 75 -3.38 28.52 38.53
C THR A 75 -3.17 27.39 37.52
N ASP A 76 -2.09 27.45 36.74
CA ASP A 76 -1.63 26.42 35.82
C ASP A 76 -0.31 25.77 36.30
N THR A 77 -0.14 25.58 37.61
CA THR A 77 1.10 25.06 38.21
C THR A 77 1.54 23.72 37.61
N THR A 78 0.64 22.74 37.57
CA THR A 78 0.96 21.37 37.13
C THR A 78 1.03 21.29 35.61
N PRO A 79 2.14 20.83 35.01
CA PRO A 79 2.25 20.68 33.57
C PRO A 79 1.55 19.44 33.06
N THR A 80 1.01 19.55 31.85
CA THR A 80 0.56 18.42 31.03
C THR A 80 1.62 18.11 29.97
N THR A 81 1.75 16.86 29.55
CA THR A 81 2.66 16.47 28.47
C THR A 81 2.45 17.35 27.23
N ASN A 82 3.57 17.76 26.61
CA ASN A 82 3.65 18.70 25.49
C ASN A 82 3.35 20.18 25.82
N ASP A 83 3.10 20.53 27.09
CA ASP A 83 3.02 21.94 27.46
C ASP A 83 4.32 22.66 27.09
N VAL A 84 4.18 23.87 26.54
CA VAL A 84 5.30 24.73 26.16
C VAL A 84 5.21 26.04 26.92
N VAL A 85 6.36 26.51 27.44
CA VAL A 85 6.48 27.82 28.08
C VAL A 85 7.68 28.57 27.52
N LEU A 86 7.51 29.86 27.24
CA LEU A 86 8.61 30.78 26.94
C LEU A 86 9.11 31.41 28.23
N VAL A 87 10.43 31.44 28.43
CA VAL A 87 11.09 32.15 29.53
C VAL A 87 11.38 33.59 29.10
N LYS A 88 10.81 34.56 29.81
CA LYS A 88 10.92 35.99 29.45
C LYS A 88 12.25 36.61 29.85
N ASN A 89 12.70 36.38 31.08
CA ASN A 89 13.87 37.05 31.67
C ASN A 89 14.95 36.04 32.09
N GLY A 90 16.09 36.54 32.55
CA GLY A 90 17.23 35.74 32.99
C GLY A 90 18.47 35.95 32.12
N THR A 91 19.63 35.59 32.65
CA THR A 91 20.92 35.81 31.98
C THR A 91 21.21 34.70 30.96
N VAL A 92 20.83 33.47 31.28
CA VAL A 92 21.13 32.28 30.46
C VAL A 92 19.91 31.78 29.70
N ASN A 93 18.72 31.87 30.28
CA ASN A 93 17.52 31.21 29.75
C ASN A 93 16.48 32.16 29.13
N SER A 94 16.70 33.47 29.18
CA SER A 94 15.81 34.43 28.49
C SER A 94 15.69 34.11 26.99
N GLY A 95 14.45 34.11 26.49
CA GLY A 95 14.12 33.83 25.09
C GLY A 95 14.10 32.34 24.73
N LYS A 96 14.46 31.43 25.65
CA LYS A 96 14.35 29.98 25.41
C LYS A 96 12.93 29.50 25.70
N MET A 97 12.46 28.57 24.87
CA MET A 97 11.23 27.84 25.11
C MET A 97 11.53 26.46 25.67
N TYR A 98 10.77 26.04 26.68
CA TYR A 98 10.84 24.72 27.28
C TYR A 98 9.55 23.97 27.00
N TYR A 99 9.64 22.67 26.74
CA TYR A 99 8.50 21.78 26.61
C TYR A 99 8.54 20.67 27.67
N TYR A 100 7.37 20.26 28.16
CA TYR A 100 7.26 19.21 29.17
C TYR A 100 7.12 17.84 28.52
N THR A 101 8.01 16.90 28.84
CA THR A 101 8.02 15.53 28.26
C THR A 101 7.04 14.57 28.94
N GLY A 102 6.28 15.03 29.93
CA GLY A 102 5.51 14.18 30.84
C GLY A 102 6.23 13.86 32.15
N SER A 103 7.56 14.05 32.20
CA SER A 103 8.39 13.81 33.39
C SER A 103 9.34 14.96 33.73
N LYS A 104 9.80 15.73 32.73
CA LYS A 104 10.68 16.89 32.92
C LYS A 104 10.52 17.92 31.82
N TRP A 105 10.92 19.15 32.12
CA TRP A 105 11.04 20.21 31.13
C TRP A 105 12.36 20.08 30.35
N LYS A 106 12.29 20.16 29.02
CA LYS A 106 13.44 20.18 28.11
C LYS A 106 13.44 21.44 27.26
N VAL A 107 14.63 21.96 26.96
CA VAL A 107 14.80 23.10 26.04
C VAL A 107 14.42 22.68 24.62
N THR A 108 13.67 23.52 23.93
CA THR A 108 13.29 23.34 22.51
C THR A 108 14.35 23.91 21.56
N GLN A 109 14.14 23.80 20.24
CA GLN A 109 15.03 24.41 19.25
C GLN A 109 15.05 25.95 19.41
N ALA A 110 16.26 26.53 19.51
CA ALA A 110 16.47 27.97 19.49
C ALA A 110 16.75 28.45 18.06
N LYS A 111 16.24 29.63 17.70
CA LYS A 111 16.59 30.31 16.45
C LYS A 111 17.79 31.22 16.71
N THR A 112 18.93 30.88 16.13
CA THR A 112 20.21 31.59 16.36
C THR A 112 20.60 32.48 15.19
N LYS A 113 20.05 32.24 14.00
CA LYS A 113 20.33 33.01 12.78
C LYS A 113 19.04 33.42 12.05
N VAL A 114 19.16 34.45 11.20
CA VAL A 114 18.10 34.81 10.24
C VAL A 114 18.00 33.69 9.19
N ASN A 115 16.78 33.38 8.75
CA ASN A 115 16.49 32.31 7.76
C ASN A 115 16.94 30.89 8.14
N GLU A 116 17.13 30.59 9.42
CA GLU A 116 17.38 29.23 9.91
C GLU A 116 16.13 28.35 9.79
N SER A 117 16.24 27.22 9.07
CA SER A 117 15.13 26.27 8.90
C SER A 117 14.78 25.55 10.22
N PRO A 118 13.48 25.45 10.58
CA PRO A 118 13.06 24.62 11.70
C PRO A 118 13.31 23.14 11.41
N LYS A 119 13.63 22.39 12.46
CA LYS A 119 13.70 20.93 12.44
C LYS A 119 12.44 20.36 13.06
N PHE A 120 12.00 19.24 12.51
CA PHE A 120 10.81 18.52 12.92
C PHE A 120 11.19 17.13 13.37
N ASP A 121 10.51 16.64 14.39
CA ASP A 121 10.62 15.26 14.80
C ASP A 121 9.92 14.34 13.78
N LEU A 122 10.43 13.12 13.63
CA LEU A 122 9.89 12.11 12.73
C LEU A 122 9.61 10.83 13.51
N PHE A 123 8.50 10.20 13.17
CA PHE A 123 8.00 9.01 13.85
C PHE A 123 7.95 7.83 12.89
N ASP A 124 8.23 6.63 13.39
CA ASP A 124 8.00 5.40 12.64
C ASP A 124 6.50 5.05 12.52
N ASP A 125 6.23 3.92 11.85
CA ASP A 125 4.89 3.35 11.66
C ASP A 125 4.19 2.96 12.97
N SER A 126 4.97 2.69 14.01
CA SER A 126 4.52 2.37 15.37
C SER A 126 4.31 3.62 16.22
N GLY A 127 4.60 4.81 15.69
CA GLY A 127 4.44 6.09 16.36
C GLY A 127 5.55 6.43 17.35
N ILE A 128 6.72 5.81 17.25
CA ILE A 128 7.90 6.08 18.08
C ILE A 128 8.80 7.09 17.35
N SER A 129 9.30 8.08 18.08
CA SER A 129 10.20 9.10 17.53
C SER A 129 11.56 8.48 17.18
N PHE A 130 12.15 8.86 16.05
CA PHE A 130 13.53 8.49 15.71
C PHE A 130 14.58 9.07 16.67
N SER A 131 14.20 10.07 17.48
CA SER A 131 15.04 10.61 18.55
C SER A 131 14.94 9.84 19.88
N ASP A 132 14.03 8.86 19.98
CA ASP A 132 13.85 8.05 21.19
C ASP A 132 14.96 7.02 21.34
N SER A 133 15.86 7.27 22.30
CA SER A 133 17.00 6.40 22.58
C SER A 133 16.62 5.06 23.25
N SER A 134 15.38 4.87 23.70
CA SER A 134 14.92 3.60 24.26
C SER A 134 14.65 2.56 23.18
N THR A 135 14.18 3.00 22.01
CA THR A 135 13.97 2.15 20.83
C THR A 135 15.16 2.24 19.87
N TYR A 136 15.61 3.46 19.58
CA TYR A 136 16.74 3.75 18.68
C TYR A 136 18.01 4.03 19.50
N THR A 137 18.62 2.97 20.02
CA THR A 137 19.81 3.08 20.87
C THR A 137 20.92 3.87 20.17
N SER A 138 21.52 4.86 20.85
CA SER A 138 22.58 5.71 20.29
C SER A 138 22.21 6.42 18.97
N THR A 139 20.93 6.75 18.76
CA THR A 139 20.48 7.53 17.59
C THR A 139 21.18 8.88 17.48
N ASN A 140 21.57 9.26 16.27
CA ASN A 140 22.05 10.62 15.95
C ASN A 140 20.96 11.52 15.34
N PHE A 141 19.70 11.10 15.40
CA PHE A 141 18.59 11.87 14.88
C PHE A 141 18.20 13.00 15.85
N PHE A 142 18.38 14.25 15.42
CA PHE A 142 18.04 15.46 16.19
C PHE A 142 16.95 16.30 15.50
N GLY A 143 16.10 15.64 14.70
CA GLY A 143 15.09 16.28 13.87
C GLY A 143 15.56 16.56 12.44
N ASN A 144 14.60 16.65 11.54
CA ASN A 144 14.79 16.83 10.10
C ASN A 144 14.14 18.13 9.60
N LYS A 145 14.73 18.77 8.59
CA LYS A 145 14.02 19.82 7.83
C LYS A 145 12.94 19.15 6.97
N ILE A 146 11.85 19.84 6.68
CA ILE A 146 10.85 19.34 5.73
C ILE A 146 11.23 19.76 4.32
N PHE A 147 11.55 21.04 4.15
CA PHE A 147 11.79 21.70 2.88
C PHE A 147 12.76 22.86 3.09
N SER A 148 13.76 23.01 2.22
CA SER A 148 14.70 24.12 2.33
C SER A 148 15.27 24.54 0.97
N TYR A 149 15.84 25.74 0.91
CA TYR A 149 16.67 26.15 -0.22
C TYR A 149 17.90 25.25 -0.30
N LYS A 150 18.27 24.84 -1.51
CA LYS A 150 19.50 24.08 -1.70
C LYS A 150 20.71 25.01 -1.61
N GLU A 151 21.47 24.89 -0.53
CA GLU A 151 22.67 25.69 -0.30
C GLU A 151 23.73 25.41 -1.37
N GLY A 152 24.22 26.48 -1.99
CA GLY A 152 25.28 26.45 -3.02
C GLY A 152 26.67 26.66 -2.44
N THR A 153 27.64 26.96 -3.31
CA THR A 153 29.04 27.24 -2.93
C THR A 153 29.51 28.64 -3.31
N GLY A 154 28.60 29.51 -3.78
CA GLY A 154 28.89 30.85 -4.29
C GLY A 154 28.91 31.96 -3.22
N SER A 155 28.71 33.20 -3.68
CA SER A 155 28.49 34.34 -2.77
C SER A 155 27.11 34.24 -2.12
N ASN A 156 27.01 34.75 -0.89
CA ASN A 156 25.73 34.79 -0.18
C ASN A 156 24.72 35.66 -0.92
N ASP A 157 23.49 35.16 -1.03
CA ASP A 157 22.36 35.99 -1.44
C ASP A 157 22.13 37.11 -0.42
N THR A 158 21.83 38.32 -0.90
CA THR A 158 21.74 39.52 -0.06
C THR A 158 20.55 39.48 0.90
N GLU A 159 19.49 38.76 0.57
CA GLU A 159 18.28 38.64 1.40
C GLU A 159 18.34 37.40 2.28
N LEU A 160 18.86 36.29 1.76
CA LEU A 160 18.87 35.01 2.47
C LEU A 160 20.08 34.84 3.39
N GLY A 161 21.22 35.42 3.05
CA GLY A 161 22.45 35.37 3.85
C GLY A 161 23.27 34.09 3.69
N PHE A 162 22.93 33.22 2.72
CA PHE A 162 23.67 32.02 2.33
C PHE A 162 23.62 31.85 0.80
N PRO A 163 24.55 31.09 0.18
CA PRO A 163 24.57 30.92 -1.27
C PRO A 163 23.44 30.00 -1.74
N LEU A 164 22.81 30.33 -2.87
CA LEU A 164 21.78 29.52 -3.51
C LEU A 164 22.35 28.61 -4.61
N THR A 165 21.75 27.44 -4.79
CA THR A 165 21.96 26.60 -5.97
C THR A 165 20.93 26.93 -7.05
N TYR A 166 21.41 27.09 -8.28
CA TYR A 166 20.58 27.32 -9.46
C TYR A 166 20.72 26.16 -10.43
N GLN A 167 19.61 25.77 -11.05
CA GLN A 167 19.59 24.85 -12.17
C GLN A 167 19.31 25.64 -13.45
N ASN A 168 20.22 25.57 -14.41
CA ASN A 168 20.11 26.31 -15.65
C ASN A 168 19.40 25.50 -16.72
N VAL A 169 18.37 26.09 -17.33
CA VAL A 169 17.79 25.64 -18.59
C VAL A 169 17.87 26.80 -19.57
N SER A 170 18.64 26.65 -20.64
CA SER A 170 18.73 27.63 -21.74
C SER A 170 19.05 29.08 -21.30
N ASN A 171 20.03 29.25 -20.40
CA ASN A 171 20.49 30.54 -19.84
C ASN A 171 19.53 31.24 -18.86
N ILE A 172 18.45 30.59 -18.44
CA ILE A 172 17.63 31.03 -17.31
C ILE A 172 17.96 30.11 -16.14
N GLY A 173 18.49 30.69 -15.06
CA GLY A 173 18.76 29.98 -13.82
C GLY A 173 17.53 29.98 -12.94
N ASP A 174 17.10 28.80 -12.51
CA ASP A 174 15.96 28.62 -11.62
C ASP A 174 16.43 28.15 -10.23
N ILE A 175 15.79 28.66 -9.18
CA ILE A 175 16.19 28.37 -7.79
C ILE A 175 15.84 26.93 -7.46
N VAL A 176 16.79 26.19 -6.88
CA VAL A 176 16.61 24.79 -6.49
C VAL A 176 16.27 24.69 -5.00
N PHE A 177 15.34 23.81 -4.69
CA PHE A 177 14.97 23.43 -3.33
C PHE A 177 15.26 21.95 -3.07
N ASP A 178 15.57 21.64 -1.82
CA ASP A 178 15.73 20.28 -1.30
C ASP A 178 14.45 19.83 -0.57
N PHE A 179 13.97 18.64 -0.92
CA PHE A 179 12.91 17.96 -0.18
C PHE A 179 13.51 17.12 0.95
N ASN A 180 13.99 17.78 2.00
CA ASN A 180 14.74 17.13 3.10
C ASN A 180 13.94 16.02 3.80
N LEU A 181 12.61 16.13 3.85
CA LEU A 181 11.76 15.13 4.52
C LEU A 181 12.09 13.70 4.09
N ILE A 182 12.36 13.46 2.79
CA ILE A 182 12.56 12.12 2.24
C ILE A 182 14.02 11.81 1.84
N ASN A 183 14.93 12.78 1.97
CA ASN A 183 16.30 12.65 1.46
C ASN A 183 17.36 12.51 2.53
N GLU A 184 17.06 12.87 3.78
CA GLU A 184 18.04 12.77 4.86
C GLU A 184 18.20 11.33 5.34
N THR A 185 19.30 11.09 6.06
CA THR A 185 19.58 9.82 6.71
C THR A 185 20.01 10.05 8.15
N PHE A 186 19.73 9.08 9.01
CA PHE A 186 20.22 9.03 10.38
C PHE A 186 20.73 7.62 10.68
N SER A 187 21.52 7.47 11.73
CA SER A 187 22.08 6.19 12.16
C SER A 187 21.79 5.93 13.63
N TYR A 188 21.57 4.65 13.95
CA TYR A 188 21.37 4.17 15.31
C TYR A 188 21.98 2.77 15.45
N GLN A 189 22.19 2.34 16.69
CA GLN A 189 22.75 1.04 17.02
C GLN A 189 21.63 0.01 17.26
N SER A 190 21.74 -1.15 16.63
CA SER A 190 20.89 -2.31 16.84
C SER A 190 21.76 -3.51 17.16
N GLY A 191 21.81 -3.90 18.43
CA GLY A 191 22.79 -4.87 18.94
C GLY A 191 24.22 -4.34 18.76
N ASP A 192 25.07 -5.11 18.08
CA ASP A 192 26.47 -4.73 17.82
C ASP A 192 26.68 -4.02 16.46
N THR A 193 25.61 -3.72 15.73
CA THR A 193 25.68 -3.12 14.39
C THR A 193 25.11 -1.71 14.36
N VAL A 194 25.74 -0.82 13.59
CA VAL A 194 25.21 0.52 13.31
C VAL A 194 24.40 0.46 12.02
N LEU A 195 23.12 0.74 12.11
CA LEU A 195 22.21 0.82 10.96
C LEU A 195 22.07 2.28 10.52
N THR A 196 22.01 2.50 9.21
CA THR A 196 21.71 3.82 8.61
C THR A 196 20.36 3.73 7.92
N THR A 197 19.44 4.61 8.31
CA THR A 197 18.05 4.64 7.85
C THR A 197 17.74 5.99 7.21
N ASN A 198 16.93 5.96 6.15
CA ASN A 198 16.50 7.16 5.43
C ASN A 198 15.21 7.72 6.05
N THR A 199 15.09 9.05 6.13
CA THR A 199 13.95 9.74 6.77
C THR A 199 12.63 9.60 6.01
N ASN A 200 12.63 9.07 4.79
CA ASN A 200 11.43 8.80 3.99
C ASN A 200 10.45 7.81 4.65
N SER A 201 10.90 6.95 5.56
CA SER A 201 10.00 6.12 6.36
C SER A 201 9.35 6.88 7.51
N GLY A 202 9.84 8.09 7.80
CA GLY A 202 9.36 8.93 8.88
C GLY A 202 8.07 9.64 8.55
N LEU A 203 7.18 9.71 9.54
CA LEU A 203 5.92 10.42 9.51
C LEU A 203 5.97 11.64 10.44
N LEU A 204 5.27 12.69 10.06
CA LEU A 204 5.13 13.92 10.85
C LEU A 204 3.83 13.89 11.65
N ARG A 205 3.80 14.59 12.78
CA ARG A 205 2.57 14.84 13.55
C ARG A 205 2.12 16.28 13.36
N LYS A 206 0.92 16.46 12.80
CA LYS A 206 0.24 17.75 12.71
C LYS A 206 -0.75 17.87 13.87
N TYR A 207 -0.34 18.60 14.89
CA TYR A 207 -1.15 18.84 16.10
C TYR A 207 -2.30 19.80 15.81
N SER A 208 -3.51 19.44 16.24
CA SER A 208 -4.69 20.32 16.26
C SER A 208 -4.95 20.92 17.65
N ASP A 209 -4.47 20.24 18.69
CA ASP A 209 -4.40 20.72 20.07
C ASP A 209 -3.15 20.12 20.75
N LEU A 210 -3.03 20.24 22.08
CA LEU A 210 -1.87 19.78 22.86
C LEU A 210 -1.57 18.26 22.72
N THR A 211 -2.61 17.45 22.50
CA THR A 211 -2.54 15.98 22.57
C THR A 211 -3.09 15.29 21.32
N THR A 212 -3.99 15.94 20.59
CA THR A 212 -4.62 15.46 19.37
C THR A 212 -3.78 15.89 18.19
N PHE A 213 -3.38 14.91 17.39
CA PHE A 213 -2.63 15.12 16.16
C PHE A 213 -3.14 14.20 15.05
N LYS A 214 -2.86 14.60 13.81
CA LYS A 214 -2.94 13.72 12.65
C LYS A 214 -1.53 13.35 12.20
N VAL A 215 -1.33 12.08 11.89
CA VAL A 215 -0.10 11.61 11.26
C VAL A 215 -0.16 11.98 9.78
N VAL A 216 0.88 12.65 9.29
CA VAL A 216 0.96 13.15 7.91
C VAL A 216 2.33 12.81 7.33
N SER A 217 2.37 12.52 6.04
CA SER A 217 3.62 12.37 5.28
C SER A 217 3.82 13.59 4.37
N GLY A 218 4.87 13.55 3.56
CA GLY A 218 5.09 14.53 2.49
C GLY A 218 4.14 14.39 1.30
N TRP A 219 3.27 13.37 1.29
CA TRP A 219 2.39 13.03 0.19
C TRP A 219 0.93 13.02 0.66
N GLU A 220 0.02 13.47 -0.20
CA GLU A 220 -1.42 13.39 0.01
C GLU A 220 -2.05 12.62 -1.15
N THR A 221 -3.00 11.73 -0.83
CA THR A 221 -3.74 10.98 -1.85
C THR A 221 -4.58 11.94 -2.68
N ALA A 222 -4.47 11.82 -4.01
CA ALA A 222 -5.29 12.60 -4.93
C ALA A 222 -6.79 12.34 -4.70
N ASP A 223 -7.62 13.32 -5.01
CA ASP A 223 -9.08 13.25 -4.87
C ASP A 223 -9.74 12.21 -5.79
N VAL A 224 -9.07 11.83 -6.89
CA VAL A 224 -9.54 10.83 -7.86
C VAL A 224 -8.40 9.97 -8.36
N LYS A 225 -8.72 8.75 -8.82
CA LYS A 225 -7.77 7.90 -9.57
C LYS A 225 -7.36 8.59 -10.87
N SER A 226 -6.19 8.23 -11.39
CA SER A 226 -5.66 8.78 -12.65
C SER A 226 -6.69 8.64 -13.79
N TYR A 227 -6.88 9.71 -14.56
CA TYR A 227 -7.78 9.77 -15.71
C TYR A 227 -7.12 10.54 -16.86
N GLN A 228 -7.68 10.41 -18.05
CA GLN A 228 -7.31 11.17 -19.23
C GLN A 228 -8.55 11.89 -19.76
N ARG A 229 -8.51 13.22 -19.82
CA ARG A 229 -9.54 14.00 -20.52
C ARG A 229 -9.45 13.78 -22.03
N VAL A 230 -10.58 13.88 -22.70
CA VAL A 230 -10.66 13.91 -24.16
C VAL A 230 -10.64 15.36 -24.61
N ILE A 231 -9.73 15.69 -25.52
CA ILE A 231 -9.51 17.06 -25.98
C ILE A 231 -10.25 17.28 -27.30
N ARG A 232 -10.92 18.43 -27.39
CA ARG A 232 -11.45 19.03 -28.61
C ARG A 232 -10.97 20.48 -28.71
N GLN A 233 -10.39 20.84 -29.84
CA GLN A 233 -9.95 22.21 -30.13
C GLN A 233 -10.82 22.81 -31.24
N TYR A 234 -11.18 24.08 -31.08
CA TYR A 234 -11.80 24.91 -32.10
C TYR A 234 -11.00 26.20 -32.29
N ASP A 235 -10.76 26.55 -33.55
CA ASP A 235 -10.23 27.86 -33.93
C ASP A 235 -11.41 28.77 -34.30
N VAL A 236 -11.60 29.83 -33.53
CA VAL A 236 -12.74 30.75 -33.69
C VAL A 236 -12.58 31.52 -35.00
N SER A 237 -13.52 31.33 -35.91
CA SER A 237 -13.58 32.03 -37.19
C SER A 237 -14.94 32.70 -37.36
N THR A 238 -15.88 32.04 -38.06
CA THR A 238 -17.26 32.51 -38.21
C THR A 238 -18.15 32.09 -37.05
N LEU A 239 -17.87 30.94 -36.44
CA LEU A 239 -18.56 30.46 -35.24
C LEU A 239 -17.94 31.11 -34.00
N VAL A 240 -18.63 32.10 -33.46
CA VAL A 240 -18.19 32.87 -32.28
C VAL A 240 -18.73 32.32 -30.95
N ASN A 241 -19.67 31.36 -31.01
CA ASN A 241 -20.34 30.79 -29.85
C ASN A 241 -20.95 29.41 -30.19
N ASP A 242 -21.52 28.70 -29.20
CA ASP A 242 -22.15 27.38 -29.37
C ASP A 242 -21.20 26.31 -29.95
N PHE A 243 -20.05 26.11 -29.31
CA PHE A 243 -19.08 25.09 -29.71
C PHE A 243 -19.53 23.69 -29.29
N ALA A 244 -19.61 22.76 -30.24
CA ALA A 244 -20.11 21.41 -29.97
C ALA A 244 -19.12 20.56 -29.15
N VAL A 245 -19.63 19.79 -28.20
CA VAL A 245 -18.91 18.69 -27.57
C VAL A 245 -19.20 17.42 -28.39
N ASP A 246 -18.51 17.25 -29.51
CA ASP A 246 -18.78 16.21 -30.51
C ASP A 246 -17.82 15.00 -30.40
N VAL A 247 -17.10 14.89 -29.28
CA VAL A 247 -16.11 13.83 -29.01
C VAL A 247 -16.73 12.54 -28.47
N TYR A 248 -18.02 12.56 -28.14
CA TYR A 248 -18.81 11.40 -27.76
C TYR A 248 -20.07 11.33 -28.62
N ASP A 249 -20.55 10.12 -28.87
CA ASP A 249 -21.82 9.94 -29.56
C ASP A 249 -22.97 10.32 -28.61
N LYS A 250 -23.90 11.15 -29.09
CA LYS A 250 -25.02 11.70 -28.32
C LYS A 250 -24.58 12.40 -27.02
N SER A 251 -23.58 13.26 -27.08
CA SER A 251 -23.03 13.96 -25.91
C SER A 251 -24.05 14.73 -25.06
N GLY A 252 -25.16 15.16 -25.67
CA GLY A 252 -26.27 15.82 -24.98
C GLY A 252 -27.10 14.88 -24.09
N ASP A 253 -26.97 13.56 -24.23
CA ASP A 253 -27.69 12.57 -23.42
C ASP A 253 -26.82 12.01 -22.28
N ILE A 254 -25.54 12.41 -22.22
CA ILE A 254 -24.57 11.92 -21.24
C ILE A 254 -24.73 12.68 -19.92
N ASN A 255 -25.13 11.98 -18.85
CA ASN A 255 -25.38 12.60 -17.55
C ASN A 255 -24.08 12.89 -16.76
N ASP A 256 -23.03 12.12 -16.99
CA ASP A 256 -21.72 12.25 -16.31
C ASP A 256 -20.71 13.10 -17.09
N LEU A 257 -21.18 13.89 -18.07
CA LEU A 257 -20.33 14.73 -18.91
C LEU A 257 -19.79 15.92 -18.10
N ASP A 258 -18.49 15.87 -17.81
CA ASP A 258 -17.71 16.98 -17.25
C ASP A 258 -16.93 17.68 -18.38
N VAL A 259 -16.98 19.02 -18.41
CA VAL A 259 -16.33 19.85 -19.45
C VAL A 259 -15.63 21.03 -18.83
N THR A 260 -14.30 21.06 -18.96
CA THR A 260 -13.45 22.21 -18.62
C THR A 260 -13.11 22.97 -19.90
N VAL A 261 -13.37 24.28 -19.92
CA VAL A 261 -13.22 25.13 -21.11
C VAL A 261 -12.06 26.09 -20.92
N PHE A 262 -11.16 26.15 -21.89
CA PHE A 262 -10.09 27.13 -21.96
C PHE A 262 -10.25 27.99 -23.21
N VAL A 263 -10.03 29.29 -23.08
CA VAL A 263 -9.94 30.22 -24.21
C VAL A 263 -8.59 30.92 -24.15
N ASN A 264 -7.76 30.77 -25.17
CA ASN A 264 -6.39 31.30 -25.21
C ASN A 264 -5.57 30.95 -23.95
N HIS A 265 -5.61 29.68 -23.54
CA HIS A 265 -4.95 29.14 -22.34
C HIS A 265 -5.47 29.65 -20.99
N LYS A 266 -6.59 30.38 -20.96
CA LYS A 266 -7.24 30.80 -19.71
C LYS A 266 -8.48 29.96 -19.44
N ILE A 267 -8.56 29.37 -18.25
CA ILE A 267 -9.75 28.64 -17.80
C ILE A 267 -10.96 29.57 -17.75
N LYS A 268 -12.11 29.06 -18.19
CA LYS A 268 -13.41 29.72 -18.14
C LYS A 268 -14.32 29.02 -17.14
N LYS A 269 -15.21 29.76 -16.51
CA LYS A 269 -16.14 29.25 -15.49
C LYS A 269 -17.47 28.84 -16.08
N LEU A 270 -17.92 27.65 -15.72
CA LEU A 270 -19.31 27.23 -15.91
C LEU A 270 -20.25 28.20 -15.18
N THR A 271 -21.41 28.47 -15.77
CA THR A 271 -22.47 29.43 -15.36
C THR A 271 -22.12 30.91 -15.34
N THR A 272 -20.83 31.27 -15.26
CA THR A 272 -20.37 32.68 -15.31
C THR A 272 -19.88 33.09 -16.70
N ASP A 273 -18.94 32.33 -17.27
CA ASP A 273 -18.35 32.61 -18.58
C ASP A 273 -19.05 31.82 -19.69
N TYR A 274 -19.56 30.62 -19.38
CA TYR A 274 -20.27 29.78 -20.35
C TYR A 274 -21.33 28.89 -19.69
N ALA A 275 -22.28 28.40 -20.48
CA ALA A 275 -23.27 27.40 -20.13
C ALA A 275 -23.22 26.21 -21.08
N ILE A 276 -23.69 25.05 -20.64
CA ILE A 276 -23.80 23.85 -21.48
C ILE A 276 -25.25 23.71 -21.95
N ASN A 277 -25.48 23.91 -23.24
CA ASN A 277 -26.80 23.75 -23.87
C ASN A 277 -26.90 22.38 -24.54
N ARG A 278 -27.95 21.62 -24.25
CA ARG A 278 -28.18 20.29 -24.85
C ARG A 278 -29.28 20.41 -25.90
N ILE A 279 -28.93 20.24 -27.17
CA ILE A 279 -29.82 20.40 -28.31
C ILE A 279 -29.65 19.18 -29.22
N ASN A 280 -30.74 18.52 -29.59
CA ASN A 280 -30.72 17.37 -30.51
C ASN A 280 -29.69 16.29 -30.12
N SER A 281 -29.63 15.93 -28.83
CA SER A 281 -28.67 14.98 -28.26
C SER A 281 -27.18 15.38 -28.39
N ILE A 282 -26.86 16.65 -28.63
CA ILE A 282 -25.49 17.19 -28.61
C ILE A 282 -25.38 18.27 -27.54
N ALA A 283 -24.31 18.24 -26.76
CA ALA A 283 -23.97 19.30 -25.82
C ALA A 283 -23.16 20.39 -26.53
N TYR A 284 -23.49 21.66 -26.28
CA TYR A 284 -22.86 22.86 -26.84
C TYR A 284 -22.41 23.78 -25.73
N ILE A 285 -21.20 24.34 -25.88
CA ILE A 285 -20.64 25.35 -24.99
C ILE A 285 -21.06 26.73 -25.50
N ARG A 286 -21.96 27.37 -24.76
CA ARG A 286 -22.44 28.73 -25.03
C ARG A 286 -21.78 29.72 -24.08
N PHE A 287 -20.89 30.57 -24.59
CA PHE A 287 -20.30 31.68 -23.85
C PHE A 287 -21.33 32.79 -23.57
N THR A 288 -21.21 33.45 -22.42
CA THR A 288 -22.04 34.61 -22.04
C THR A 288 -21.67 35.85 -22.83
N LYS A 289 -20.42 35.94 -23.29
CA LYS A 289 -19.91 36.94 -24.24
C LYS A 289 -19.31 36.23 -25.45
N ASP A 290 -19.74 36.61 -26.64
CA ASP A 290 -19.24 36.04 -27.89
C ASP A 290 -17.72 36.19 -28.02
N LEU A 291 -17.08 35.15 -28.54
CA LEU A 291 -15.64 35.13 -28.81
C LEU A 291 -15.31 35.88 -30.10
N THR A 292 -14.05 36.24 -30.26
CA THR A 292 -13.55 36.97 -31.43
C THR A 292 -12.79 36.05 -32.38
N ALA A 293 -12.84 36.37 -33.68
CA ALA A 293 -12.10 35.60 -34.68
C ALA A 293 -10.60 35.63 -34.36
N GLY A 294 -9.98 34.45 -34.32
CA GLY A 294 -8.59 34.24 -33.89
C GLY A 294 -8.43 33.71 -32.47
N ASP A 295 -9.49 33.67 -31.65
CA ASP A 295 -9.46 32.98 -30.36
C ASP A 295 -9.37 31.45 -30.55
N ILE A 296 -8.72 30.76 -29.61
CA ILE A 296 -8.61 29.30 -29.60
C ILE A 296 -9.36 28.76 -28.38
N VAL A 297 -10.34 27.89 -28.64
CA VAL A 297 -11.15 27.21 -27.61
C VAL A 297 -10.67 25.77 -27.45
N HIS A 298 -10.19 25.42 -26.27
CA HIS A 298 -9.89 24.04 -25.89
C HIS A 298 -10.94 23.52 -24.91
N LEU A 299 -11.66 22.48 -25.32
CA LEU A 299 -12.56 21.72 -24.47
C LEU A 299 -11.81 20.48 -23.99
N LYS A 300 -11.71 20.31 -22.67
CA LYS A 300 -11.25 19.07 -22.07
C LYS A 300 -12.46 18.40 -21.40
N THR A 301 -12.81 17.20 -21.85
CA THR A 301 -14.04 16.52 -21.42
C THR A 301 -13.74 15.20 -20.71
N LYS A 302 -14.61 14.81 -19.78
CA LYS A 302 -14.52 13.53 -19.05
C LYS A 302 -15.92 12.90 -18.95
N SER A 303 -15.99 11.60 -19.23
CA SER A 303 -17.19 10.74 -19.11
C SER A 303 -16.75 9.27 -19.14
N ALA A 304 -17.55 8.38 -18.58
CA ALA A 304 -17.41 6.93 -18.73
C ALA A 304 -17.70 6.45 -20.17
N THR A 305 -18.34 7.29 -20.99
CA THR A 305 -18.64 6.98 -22.40
C THR A 305 -17.36 6.95 -23.24
N ILE A 306 -17.19 5.92 -24.06
CA ILE A 306 -16.02 5.79 -24.96
C ILE A 306 -16.04 6.91 -26.00
N LYS A 307 -14.92 7.60 -26.17
CA LYS A 307 -14.78 8.67 -27.19
C LYS A 307 -14.95 8.14 -28.61
N ASN A 308 -15.42 9.00 -29.51
CA ASN A 308 -15.42 8.74 -30.95
C ASN A 308 -14.12 9.26 -31.62
N LYS A 309 -14.15 9.47 -32.94
CA LYS A 309 -12.99 9.88 -33.74
C LYS A 309 -12.69 11.40 -33.69
N ASN A 310 -13.63 12.22 -33.22
CA ASN A 310 -13.50 13.69 -33.26
C ASN A 310 -12.61 14.27 -32.14
N GLY A 311 -12.31 13.47 -31.12
CA GLY A 311 -11.43 13.84 -30.02
C GLY A 311 -10.30 12.84 -29.81
N TYR A 312 -9.28 13.26 -29.08
CA TYR A 312 -8.15 12.41 -28.67
C TYR A 312 -7.95 12.48 -27.15
N TYR A 313 -7.45 11.41 -26.55
CA TYR A 313 -7.10 11.43 -25.13
C TYR A 313 -5.85 12.27 -24.92
N GLU A 314 -5.86 13.07 -23.85
CA GLU A 314 -4.65 13.74 -23.39
C GLU A 314 -3.61 12.71 -22.91
N PHE A 315 -2.35 13.12 -22.83
CA PHE A 315 -1.30 12.23 -22.36
C PHE A 315 -1.49 11.90 -20.87
N PRO A 316 -1.32 10.63 -20.44
CA PRO A 316 -1.48 10.25 -19.03
C PRO A 316 -0.52 11.02 -18.12
N LYS A 317 -1.06 11.65 -17.07
CA LYS A 317 -0.27 12.53 -16.17
C LYS A 317 0.82 11.80 -15.39
N ASN A 318 0.61 10.54 -15.05
CA ASN A 318 1.61 9.68 -14.42
C ASN A 318 2.81 9.41 -15.37
N LEU A 319 2.56 9.21 -16.67
CA LEU A 319 3.62 9.05 -17.66
C LEU A 319 4.29 10.37 -18.03
N GLU A 320 3.55 11.47 -17.99
CA GLU A 320 4.07 12.81 -18.26
C GLU A 320 5.05 13.26 -17.17
N SER A 321 4.64 13.10 -15.91
CA SER A 321 5.28 13.82 -14.80
C SER A 321 6.19 12.96 -13.92
N ASN A 322 5.91 11.66 -13.78
CA ASN A 322 6.79 10.73 -13.05
C ASN A 322 6.73 9.30 -13.63
N PRO A 323 7.20 9.08 -14.86
CA PRO A 323 7.08 7.79 -15.54
C PRO A 323 7.81 6.63 -14.82
N LEU A 324 8.89 6.93 -14.10
CA LEU A 324 9.70 5.95 -13.37
C LEU A 324 9.28 5.80 -11.91
N ASN A 325 8.23 6.49 -11.46
CA ASN A 325 7.81 6.51 -10.06
C ASN A 325 8.94 6.83 -9.06
N ASP A 326 9.93 7.59 -9.51
CA ASP A 326 11.11 7.89 -8.72
C ASP A 326 10.73 8.86 -7.61
N LYS A 327 11.49 8.79 -6.51
CA LYS A 327 11.30 9.69 -5.38
C LYS A 327 11.82 11.08 -5.74
N LEU A 328 10.99 12.09 -5.51
CA LEU A 328 11.32 13.47 -5.80
C LEU A 328 12.30 14.03 -4.75
N SER A 329 13.60 14.09 -5.07
CA SER A 329 14.59 14.60 -4.11
C SER A 329 14.72 16.12 -4.13
N THR A 330 14.72 16.71 -5.31
CA THR A 330 14.91 18.16 -5.51
C THR A 330 14.00 18.65 -6.59
N PHE A 331 13.65 19.93 -6.54
CA PHE A 331 12.83 20.58 -7.55
C PHE A 331 13.11 22.07 -7.63
N THR A 332 12.78 22.68 -8.77
CA THR A 332 13.00 24.10 -9.01
C THR A 332 11.74 24.93 -8.74
N LEU A 333 11.87 26.25 -8.56
CA LEU A 333 10.73 27.14 -8.37
C LEU A 333 9.73 27.08 -9.55
N GLY A 334 10.23 26.99 -10.79
CA GLY A 334 9.40 26.82 -11.98
C GLY A 334 8.58 25.53 -11.94
N GLN A 335 9.18 24.41 -11.50
CA GLN A 335 8.45 23.15 -11.35
C GLN A 335 7.36 23.23 -10.27
N VAL A 336 7.62 23.96 -9.17
CA VAL A 336 6.59 24.25 -8.16
C VAL A 336 5.46 25.10 -8.77
N GLY A 337 5.81 26.10 -9.58
CA GLY A 337 4.84 26.90 -10.33
C GLY A 337 3.96 26.05 -11.25
N ASP A 338 4.55 25.13 -12.00
CA ASP A 338 3.82 24.17 -12.85
C ASP A 338 2.93 23.24 -12.03
N HIS A 339 3.39 22.82 -10.85
CA HIS A 339 2.57 22.03 -9.94
C HIS A 339 1.35 22.81 -9.44
N ILE A 340 1.53 24.06 -9.04
CA ILE A 340 0.42 24.93 -8.61
C ILE A 340 -0.53 25.23 -9.78
N ASN A 341 0.00 25.45 -10.99
CA ASN A 341 -0.83 25.57 -12.20
C ASN A 341 -1.75 24.35 -12.37
N SER A 342 -1.21 23.13 -12.16
CA SER A 342 -2.02 21.91 -12.25
C SER A 342 -3.10 21.81 -11.17
N ILE A 343 -2.88 22.39 -9.99
CA ILE A 343 -3.89 22.49 -8.92
C ILE A 343 -4.99 23.45 -9.36
N VAL A 344 -4.61 24.62 -9.88
CA VAL A 344 -5.54 25.67 -10.35
C VAL A 344 -6.48 25.16 -11.45
N ASP A 345 -5.96 24.32 -12.36
CA ASP A 345 -6.74 23.71 -13.45
C ASP A 345 -7.82 22.71 -12.96
N GLU A 346 -7.70 22.19 -11.74
CA GLU A 346 -8.53 21.09 -11.22
C GLU A 346 -9.35 21.48 -9.98
N VAL A 347 -8.92 22.47 -9.21
CA VAL A 347 -9.56 22.85 -7.95
C VAL A 347 -10.91 23.54 -8.19
N PRO A 348 -12.02 23.04 -7.61
CA PRO A 348 -13.30 23.72 -7.70
C PRO A 348 -13.28 25.07 -6.98
N GLY A 349 -13.89 26.09 -7.57
CA GLY A 349 -14.06 27.41 -6.94
C GLY A 349 -12.87 28.36 -7.07
N PHE A 350 -11.86 28.04 -7.89
CA PHE A 350 -10.76 28.96 -8.18
C PHE A 350 -11.26 30.25 -8.86
N GLU A 351 -10.76 31.38 -8.38
CA GLU A 351 -11.01 32.72 -8.90
C GLU A 351 -9.72 33.52 -9.00
N GLY A 352 -9.56 34.23 -10.11
CA GLY A 352 -8.40 35.08 -10.38
C GLY A 352 -7.49 34.52 -11.47
N SER A 353 -6.23 34.94 -11.47
CA SER A 353 -5.22 34.49 -12.42
C SER A 353 -3.98 33.99 -11.69
N PHE A 354 -3.39 32.91 -12.20
CA PHE A 354 -2.11 32.43 -11.71
C PHE A 354 -1.06 32.47 -12.86
N PRO A 355 0.17 32.96 -12.58
CA PRO A 355 0.59 33.67 -11.37
C PRO A 355 -0.12 35.03 -11.25
N GLY A 356 -0.45 35.45 -10.03
CA GLY A 356 -1.13 36.73 -9.78
C GLY A 356 -2.15 36.69 -8.64
N SER A 357 -3.04 37.69 -8.59
CA SER A 357 -4.08 37.79 -7.56
C SER A 357 -5.15 36.71 -7.77
N ASN A 358 -5.37 35.90 -6.74
CA ASN A 358 -6.32 34.81 -6.76
C ASN A 358 -6.78 34.43 -5.34
N ASN A 359 -7.79 33.55 -5.26
CA ASN A 359 -8.36 33.05 -4.01
C ASN A 359 -7.80 31.68 -3.57
N LEU A 360 -6.69 31.18 -4.15
CA LEU A 360 -6.21 29.80 -3.91
C LEU A 360 -5.98 29.51 -2.41
N ARG A 361 -5.49 30.51 -1.66
CA ARG A 361 -5.30 30.43 -0.21
C ARG A 361 -6.59 30.18 0.55
N ASP A 362 -7.70 30.75 0.08
CA ASP A 362 -8.98 30.75 0.77
C ASP A 362 -9.78 29.45 0.49
N LEU A 363 -9.33 28.61 -0.47
CA LEU A 363 -9.92 27.31 -0.81
C LEU A 363 -9.53 26.18 0.16
N GLY A 364 -8.67 26.44 1.14
CA GLY A 364 -8.26 25.45 2.13
C GLY A 364 -7.21 24.46 1.59
N ASN A 365 -7.43 23.16 1.78
CA ASN A 365 -6.47 22.14 1.33
C ASN A 365 -6.65 21.80 -0.16
N VAL A 366 -5.73 22.29 -0.97
CA VAL A 366 -5.75 22.14 -2.43
C VAL A 366 -4.75 21.11 -2.96
N SER A 367 -3.88 20.55 -2.09
CA SER A 367 -2.79 19.65 -2.49
C SER A 367 -3.27 18.40 -3.22
N LYS A 368 -4.44 17.86 -2.85
CA LYS A 368 -5.08 16.71 -3.49
C LYS A 368 -5.38 16.89 -4.99
N TYR A 369 -5.42 18.12 -5.49
CA TYR A 369 -5.66 18.45 -6.89
C TYR A 369 -4.37 18.54 -7.72
N GLY A 370 -3.19 18.38 -7.13
CA GLY A 370 -1.92 18.44 -7.85
C GLY A 370 -1.75 17.29 -8.86
N ARG A 371 -1.20 17.60 -10.05
CA ARG A 371 -1.00 16.63 -11.16
C ARG A 371 0.41 16.61 -11.76
N LYS A 372 1.36 17.34 -11.17
CA LYS A 372 2.78 17.36 -11.61
C LYS A 372 3.69 16.55 -10.69
N PHE A 373 3.84 16.92 -9.43
CA PHE A 373 4.50 16.06 -8.44
C PHE A 373 3.58 14.91 -8.07
N LEU A 374 3.79 13.77 -8.72
CA LEU A 374 2.97 12.58 -8.58
C LEU A 374 3.83 11.38 -8.19
N GLN A 375 3.30 10.58 -7.28
CA GLN A 375 3.76 9.22 -7.01
C GLN A 375 2.56 8.29 -7.24
N HIS A 376 2.81 7.13 -7.83
CA HIS A 376 1.78 6.15 -8.17
C HIS A 376 2.05 4.80 -7.51
N SER A 377 1.03 3.95 -7.42
CA SER A 377 1.12 2.68 -6.72
C SER A 377 1.97 1.63 -7.44
N GLY A 378 2.25 1.81 -8.74
CA GLY A 378 2.95 0.80 -9.52
C GLY A 378 3.58 1.33 -10.81
N LEU A 379 4.79 0.85 -11.07
CA LEU A 379 5.61 1.12 -12.26
C LEU A 379 4.95 0.57 -13.54
N ILE A 380 4.20 1.43 -14.25
CA ILE A 380 3.54 1.05 -15.51
C ILE A 380 4.52 0.68 -16.62
N ASN A 381 5.74 1.24 -16.61
CA ASN A 381 6.80 0.93 -17.58
C ASN A 381 7.18 -0.57 -17.59
N LEU A 382 7.25 -1.21 -16.41
CA LEU A 382 7.50 -2.65 -16.29
C LEU A 382 6.35 -3.45 -16.90
N ALA A 383 5.10 -3.07 -16.59
CA ALA A 383 3.93 -3.72 -17.16
C ALA A 383 3.90 -3.60 -18.69
N LEU A 384 4.15 -2.39 -19.24
CA LEU A 384 4.22 -2.16 -20.68
C LEU A 384 5.33 -2.98 -21.35
N TYR A 385 6.51 -3.04 -20.74
CA TYR A 385 7.60 -3.88 -21.24
C TYR A 385 7.17 -5.34 -21.33
N HIS A 386 6.58 -5.89 -20.27
CA HIS A 386 6.13 -7.29 -20.22
C HIS A 386 4.85 -7.58 -21.02
N LEU A 387 4.12 -6.57 -21.50
CA LEU A 387 2.95 -6.75 -22.37
C LEU A 387 3.31 -6.60 -23.85
N CYS A 388 4.20 -5.65 -24.19
CA CYS A 388 4.53 -5.31 -25.57
C CYS A 388 5.77 -6.04 -26.11
N ASN A 389 6.74 -6.38 -25.26
CA ASN A 389 7.93 -7.11 -25.69
C ASN A 389 7.56 -8.55 -26.05
N LYS A 390 8.05 -9.05 -27.19
CA LYS A 390 7.74 -10.41 -27.67
C LYS A 390 8.43 -11.51 -26.86
N GLU A 391 9.64 -11.24 -26.36
CA GLU A 391 10.50 -12.18 -25.64
C GLU A 391 10.19 -12.18 -24.13
N ALA A 392 9.95 -11.00 -23.55
CA ALA A 392 9.66 -10.85 -22.13
C ALA A 392 8.14 -10.84 -21.82
N ASN A 393 7.32 -11.44 -22.69
CA ASN A 393 5.86 -11.33 -22.60
C ASN A 393 5.27 -12.18 -21.45
N ILE A 394 4.67 -11.54 -20.44
CA ILE A 394 4.14 -12.26 -19.27
C ILE A 394 2.96 -13.17 -19.61
N VAL A 395 2.06 -12.75 -20.51
CA VAL A 395 0.90 -13.57 -20.90
C VAL A 395 1.36 -14.85 -21.61
N LYS A 396 2.35 -14.75 -22.50
CA LYS A 396 2.94 -15.94 -23.15
C LYS A 396 3.69 -16.81 -22.15
N ALA A 397 4.40 -16.23 -21.19
CA ALA A 397 5.11 -16.98 -20.15
C ALA A 397 4.14 -17.79 -19.27
N ILE A 398 3.02 -17.19 -18.84
CA ILE A 398 1.97 -17.89 -18.09
C ILE A 398 1.37 -19.03 -18.91
N ARG A 399 1.02 -18.77 -20.18
CA ARG A 399 0.52 -19.80 -21.11
C ARG A 399 1.53 -20.94 -21.32
N HIS A 400 2.81 -20.62 -21.43
CA HIS A 400 3.87 -21.62 -21.55
C HIS A 400 3.95 -22.48 -20.28
N SER A 401 3.92 -21.87 -19.09
CA SER A 401 3.90 -22.61 -17.82
C SER A 401 2.67 -23.52 -17.70
N GLN A 402 1.49 -23.03 -18.10
CA GLN A 402 0.25 -23.83 -18.15
C GLN A 402 0.38 -25.05 -19.07
N HIS A 403 0.91 -24.87 -20.29
CA HIS A 403 1.14 -25.95 -21.24
C HIS A 403 2.11 -26.99 -20.66
N GLU A 404 3.25 -26.54 -20.13
CA GLU A 404 4.25 -27.44 -19.56
C GLU A 404 3.74 -28.14 -18.30
N TYR A 405 2.92 -27.49 -17.46
CA TYR A 405 2.32 -28.12 -16.28
C TYR A 405 1.33 -29.21 -16.67
N THR A 406 0.45 -28.94 -17.65
CA THR A 406 -0.47 -29.95 -18.21
C THR A 406 0.28 -31.14 -18.79
N LYS A 407 1.34 -30.88 -19.56
CA LYS A 407 2.22 -31.92 -20.09
C LYS A 407 2.89 -32.72 -18.99
N PHE A 408 3.39 -32.05 -17.94
CA PHE A 408 3.95 -32.72 -16.76
C PHE A 408 2.93 -33.63 -16.08
N LYS A 409 1.69 -33.19 -15.83
CA LYS A 409 0.63 -34.04 -15.22
C LYS A 409 0.35 -35.29 -16.08
N ARG A 410 0.27 -35.15 -17.41
CA ARG A 410 0.09 -36.29 -18.32
C ARG A 410 1.25 -37.27 -18.25
N LEU A 411 2.49 -36.77 -18.33
CA LEU A 411 3.69 -37.59 -18.20
C LEU A 411 3.81 -38.26 -16.84
N PHE A 412 3.39 -37.58 -15.77
CA PHE A 412 3.34 -38.12 -14.42
C PHE A 412 2.40 -39.33 -14.34
N VAL A 413 1.17 -39.20 -14.85
CA VAL A 413 0.22 -40.32 -14.90
C VAL A 413 0.73 -41.46 -15.78
N GLU A 414 1.35 -41.15 -16.93
CA GLU A 414 1.93 -42.17 -17.82
C GLU A 414 3.10 -42.92 -17.16
N GLN A 415 3.99 -42.22 -16.47
CA GLN A 415 5.10 -42.85 -15.74
C GLN A 415 4.60 -43.63 -14.52
N ALA A 416 3.56 -43.17 -13.84
CA ALA A 416 2.92 -43.90 -12.75
C ALA A 416 2.37 -45.25 -13.23
N LYS A 417 1.73 -45.30 -14.41
CA LYS A 417 1.26 -46.56 -15.02
C LYS A 417 2.38 -47.55 -15.32
N ASN A 418 3.55 -47.03 -15.71
CA ASN A 418 4.71 -47.82 -16.11
C ASN A 418 5.75 -47.97 -14.99
N LEU A 419 5.37 -47.70 -13.73
CA LEU A 419 6.31 -47.68 -12.61
C LEU A 419 6.84 -49.10 -12.30
N GLY A 420 5.96 -50.09 -12.28
CA GLY A 420 6.31 -51.48 -11.92
C GLY A 420 6.85 -51.62 -10.49
N PHE A 421 6.51 -50.67 -9.61
CA PHE A 421 6.89 -50.62 -8.21
C PHE A 421 5.64 -50.36 -7.38
N ASP A 422 5.39 -51.22 -6.40
CA ASP A 422 4.26 -51.10 -5.47
C ASP A 422 4.78 -50.66 -4.10
N GLY A 423 4.19 -49.59 -3.57
CA GLY A 423 4.56 -49.02 -2.28
C GLY A 423 3.49 -48.04 -1.78
N THR A 424 3.81 -47.26 -0.75
CA THR A 424 2.92 -46.18 -0.31
C THR A 424 2.81 -45.10 -1.41
N PRO A 425 1.71 -44.33 -1.48
CA PRO A 425 1.58 -43.23 -2.44
C PRO A 425 2.79 -42.30 -2.43
N ALA A 426 3.30 -41.96 -1.23
CA ALA A 426 4.48 -41.11 -1.09
C ALA A 426 5.75 -41.68 -1.75
N GLN A 427 6.02 -42.98 -1.58
CA GLN A 427 7.16 -43.65 -2.19
C GLN A 427 7.03 -43.76 -3.71
N MET A 428 5.81 -44.05 -4.19
CA MET A 428 5.53 -44.13 -5.62
C MET A 428 5.70 -42.77 -6.29
N VAL A 429 5.23 -41.68 -5.67
CA VAL A 429 5.46 -40.31 -6.16
C VAL A 429 6.95 -39.99 -6.24
N ASP A 430 7.74 -40.30 -5.20
CA ASP A 430 9.19 -40.08 -5.21
C ASP A 430 9.87 -40.78 -6.40
N GLU A 431 9.51 -42.03 -6.67
CA GLU A 431 10.09 -42.81 -7.77
C GLU A 431 9.62 -42.31 -9.14
N VAL A 432 8.35 -41.90 -9.29
CA VAL A 432 7.84 -41.29 -10.54
C VAL A 432 8.61 -40.00 -10.85
N ILE A 433 8.75 -39.10 -9.88
CA ILE A 433 9.47 -37.83 -10.07
C ILE A 433 10.95 -38.10 -10.41
N LYS A 434 11.58 -39.05 -9.73
CA LYS A 434 12.97 -39.45 -10.01
C LYS A 434 13.14 -39.97 -11.44
N ARG A 435 12.21 -40.78 -11.95
CA ARG A 435 12.25 -41.29 -13.34
C ARG A 435 12.02 -40.17 -14.37
N LEU A 436 11.04 -39.30 -14.14
CA LEU A 436 10.80 -38.13 -14.98
C LEU A 436 12.01 -37.21 -15.09
N ASN A 437 12.81 -37.13 -14.03
CA ASN A 437 13.95 -36.22 -13.93
C ASN A 437 15.30 -36.84 -14.31
N LYS A 438 15.36 -38.15 -14.59
CA LYS A 438 16.60 -38.92 -14.82
C LYS A 438 17.56 -38.30 -15.86
N ASN A 439 17.02 -37.75 -16.95
CA ASN A 439 17.81 -37.21 -18.07
C ASN A 439 17.89 -35.67 -18.10
N LYS A 440 17.38 -34.98 -17.07
CA LYS A 440 17.36 -33.51 -17.03
C LYS A 440 18.69 -32.98 -16.48
N ARG A 441 19.30 -32.03 -17.21
CA ARG A 441 20.55 -31.40 -16.79
C ARG A 441 20.29 -30.36 -15.70
N LYS A 442 21.11 -30.34 -14.65
CA LYS A 442 21.01 -29.35 -13.57
C LYS A 442 21.22 -27.92 -14.11
N ILE A 443 20.52 -26.94 -13.53
CA ILE A 443 20.64 -25.49 -13.76
C ILE A 443 20.21 -24.99 -15.16
N THR A 444 20.49 -25.72 -16.23
CA THR A 444 20.22 -25.31 -17.62
C THR A 444 18.86 -25.75 -18.14
N TYR A 445 18.23 -26.74 -17.50
CA TYR A 445 16.91 -27.21 -17.92
C TYR A 445 15.81 -26.32 -17.33
N PRO A 446 14.74 -26.01 -18.11
CA PRO A 446 13.61 -25.22 -17.62
C PRO A 446 13.04 -25.76 -16.32
N PHE A 447 12.56 -24.86 -15.47
CA PHE A 447 11.93 -25.19 -14.18
C PHE A 447 12.87 -25.87 -13.17
N TYR A 448 14.20 -25.77 -13.32
CA TYR A 448 15.11 -26.31 -12.30
C TYR A 448 14.93 -25.65 -10.92
N PHE A 449 14.72 -24.33 -10.90
CA PHE A 449 14.55 -23.53 -9.67
C PHE A 449 13.10 -23.34 -9.24
N THR A 450 12.15 -24.04 -9.85
CA THR A 450 10.76 -23.96 -9.40
C THR A 450 10.64 -24.67 -8.06
N ASP A 451 10.27 -23.93 -7.04
CA ASP A 451 10.08 -24.41 -5.68
C ASP A 451 8.74 -25.18 -5.54
N MET A 452 8.42 -26.15 -6.40
CA MET A 452 7.08 -26.79 -6.36
C MET A 452 6.97 -27.81 -5.24
N ILE A 453 7.94 -28.72 -5.10
CA ILE A 453 7.97 -29.78 -4.09
C ILE A 453 9.40 -29.96 -3.55
N GLY A 454 9.53 -30.54 -2.34
CA GLY A 454 10.81 -31.04 -1.85
C GLY A 454 11.44 -32.07 -2.80
N TYR A 455 12.74 -31.93 -3.09
CA TYR A 455 13.44 -32.84 -4.01
C TYR A 455 14.89 -33.10 -3.59
N GLY A 456 15.33 -34.34 -3.76
CA GLY A 456 16.69 -34.77 -3.40
C GLY A 456 16.74 -35.46 -2.04
N GLY A 457 17.86 -35.30 -1.33
CA GLY A 457 18.04 -35.91 -0.01
C GLY A 457 17.15 -35.25 1.04
N ALA A 458 16.46 -36.06 1.84
CA ALA A 458 15.62 -35.60 2.94
C ALA A 458 16.00 -36.31 4.23
N LYS A 459 15.89 -35.60 5.35
CA LYS A 459 15.98 -36.18 6.69
C LYS A 459 14.58 -36.64 7.09
N LYS A 460 14.45 -37.93 7.44
CA LYS A 460 13.19 -38.51 7.91
C LYS A 460 13.27 -38.73 9.41
N THR A 461 12.28 -38.26 10.16
CA THR A 461 12.17 -38.48 11.60
C THR A 461 10.77 -39.00 11.90
N THR A 462 10.70 -40.12 12.62
CA THR A 462 9.45 -40.82 12.92
C THR A 462 9.20 -40.83 14.43
N PHE A 463 7.97 -40.52 14.83
CA PHE A 463 7.50 -40.53 16.20
C PHE A 463 6.31 -41.47 16.32
N THR A 464 6.35 -42.39 17.28
CA THR A 464 5.16 -43.14 17.70
C THR A 464 4.45 -42.32 18.78
N ILE A 465 3.16 -42.03 18.60
CA ILE A 465 2.39 -41.24 19.55
C ILE A 465 2.19 -42.05 20.85
N THR A 466 2.85 -41.62 21.92
CA THR A 466 2.72 -42.20 23.27
C THR A 466 1.78 -41.39 24.17
N ASP A 467 1.67 -40.08 23.92
CA ASP A 467 0.77 -39.16 24.62
C ASP A 467 -0.04 -38.36 23.58
N PRO A 468 -1.32 -38.70 23.35
CA PRO A 468 -2.22 -37.94 22.48
C PRO A 468 -2.44 -36.48 22.91
N GLY A 469 -2.13 -36.13 24.16
CA GLY A 469 -2.26 -34.78 24.71
C GLY A 469 -1.15 -33.82 24.28
N ASN A 470 -0.02 -34.31 23.75
CA ASN A 470 1.08 -33.47 23.27
C ASN A 470 1.04 -33.30 21.73
N PRO A 471 0.64 -32.11 21.22
CA PRO A 471 0.58 -31.86 19.78
C PRO A 471 1.91 -31.36 19.17
N TYR A 472 2.97 -31.16 19.97
CA TYR A 472 4.20 -30.50 19.53
C TYR A 472 5.31 -31.50 19.20
N TYR A 473 5.88 -31.36 18.01
CA TYR A 473 6.99 -32.19 17.51
C TYR A 473 8.12 -31.31 16.97
N GLN A 474 9.35 -31.61 17.38
CA GLN A 474 10.51 -30.76 17.09
C GLN A 474 10.98 -30.90 15.64
N LEU A 475 11.35 -29.78 15.02
CA LEU A 475 12.06 -29.72 13.74
C LEU A 475 13.57 -29.70 13.91
N THR A 476 14.32 -30.09 12.88
CA THR A 476 15.79 -29.98 12.91
C THR A 476 16.24 -28.52 12.90
N ASN A 477 15.55 -27.69 12.13
CA ASN A 477 15.78 -26.26 12.03
C ASN A 477 14.44 -25.53 12.06
N VAL A 478 14.44 -24.28 12.53
CA VAL A 478 13.26 -23.40 12.41
C VAL A 478 12.89 -23.25 10.93
N PHE A 479 11.60 -23.41 10.62
CA PHE A 479 11.07 -23.33 9.27
C PHE A 479 9.71 -22.62 9.30
N SER A 480 9.49 -21.74 8.32
CA SER A 480 8.22 -21.06 8.10
C SER A 480 7.91 -21.04 6.60
N LEU A 481 6.62 -21.06 6.27
CA LEU A 481 6.15 -20.82 4.90
C LEU A 481 6.00 -19.33 4.59
N ASP A 482 6.03 -18.46 5.59
CA ASP A 482 5.96 -17.00 5.38
C ASP A 482 7.32 -16.41 4.95
N GLU A 483 8.39 -17.20 5.00
CA GLU A 483 9.72 -16.83 4.51
C GLU A 483 10.09 -17.58 3.23
N LEU A 484 10.57 -16.87 2.22
CA LEU A 484 11.01 -17.47 0.96
C LEU A 484 12.30 -18.28 1.17
N SER A 485 12.22 -19.58 0.90
CA SER A 485 13.37 -20.48 0.97
C SER A 485 13.23 -21.63 -0.03
N SER A 486 14.35 -22.30 -0.35
CA SER A 486 14.35 -23.53 -1.13
C SER A 486 14.16 -24.78 -0.26
N LYS A 487 13.67 -24.66 0.98
CA LYS A 487 13.41 -25.80 1.87
C LYS A 487 11.96 -26.22 1.79
N SER A 488 11.66 -27.48 2.13
CA SER A 488 10.30 -28.01 2.18
C SER A 488 10.18 -29.03 3.28
N ILE A 489 9.07 -29.02 4.01
CA ILE A 489 8.78 -30.00 5.07
C ILE A 489 7.45 -30.66 4.75
N LEU A 490 7.43 -31.99 4.73
CA LEU A 490 6.23 -32.78 4.55
C LEU A 490 5.97 -33.58 5.83
N ILE A 491 4.69 -33.73 6.19
CA ILE A 491 4.27 -34.40 7.42
C ILE A 491 3.25 -35.47 7.06
N TYR A 492 3.48 -36.67 7.57
CA TYR A 492 2.65 -37.84 7.34
C TYR A 492 2.16 -38.39 8.68
N LYS A 493 0.90 -38.78 8.71
CA LYS A 493 0.30 -39.54 9.81
C LYS A 493 -0.19 -40.87 9.24
N ASN A 494 0.33 -41.99 9.74
CA ASN A 494 0.02 -43.33 9.24
C ASN A 494 0.06 -43.40 7.70
N ASP A 495 1.19 -42.96 7.12
CA ASP A 495 1.45 -42.86 5.68
C ASP A 495 0.54 -41.91 4.87
N THR A 496 -0.37 -41.19 5.52
CA THR A 496 -1.23 -40.18 4.88
C THR A 496 -0.67 -38.78 5.10
N GLN A 497 -0.46 -38.02 4.01
CA GLN A 497 0.02 -36.65 4.10
C GLN A 497 -1.01 -35.71 4.74
N LEU A 498 -0.56 -34.98 5.75
CA LEU A 498 -1.30 -33.91 6.44
C LEU A 498 -1.17 -32.58 5.68
N LEU A 499 -2.16 -31.70 5.83
CA LEU A 499 -2.21 -30.39 5.19
C LEU A 499 -1.87 -29.24 6.13
N HIS A 500 -1.04 -28.31 5.67
CA HIS A 500 -0.74 -27.07 6.40
C HIS A 500 -2.01 -26.21 6.55
N ASP A 501 -2.11 -25.48 7.67
CA ASP A 501 -3.26 -24.70 8.15
C ASP A 501 -4.48 -25.53 8.60
N THR A 502 -4.76 -26.64 7.93
CA THR A 502 -5.86 -27.56 8.26
C THR A 502 -5.47 -28.54 9.36
N ASP A 503 -4.44 -29.35 9.13
CA ASP A 503 -4.04 -30.46 10.00
C ASP A 503 -2.84 -30.13 10.89
N TYR A 504 -2.03 -29.14 10.51
CA TYR A 504 -0.87 -28.70 11.30
C TYR A 504 -0.45 -27.25 11.01
N THR A 505 0.39 -26.69 11.87
CA THR A 505 1.04 -25.37 11.71
C THR A 505 2.48 -25.38 12.20
N PHE A 506 3.34 -24.54 11.64
CA PHE A 506 4.70 -24.27 12.15
C PHE A 506 4.67 -23.24 13.29
N THR A 507 5.52 -23.43 14.30
CA THR A 507 5.70 -22.46 15.40
C THR A 507 7.02 -21.71 15.26
N THR A 508 7.07 -20.51 15.85
CA THR A 508 8.24 -19.63 15.85
C THR A 508 9.47 -20.24 16.52
N GLU A 509 9.27 -21.18 17.45
CA GLU A 509 10.32 -21.87 18.21
C GLU A 509 10.89 -23.10 17.47
N GLY A 510 10.43 -23.38 16.24
CA GLY A 510 10.89 -24.53 15.46
C GLY A 510 10.20 -25.85 15.80
N PHE A 511 8.91 -25.81 16.17
CA PHE A 511 8.08 -26.99 16.32
C PHE A 511 6.99 -27.05 15.26
N ILE A 512 6.51 -28.25 15.00
CA ILE A 512 5.23 -28.49 14.35
C ILE A 512 4.19 -28.68 15.45
N LYS A 513 3.07 -27.98 15.31
CA LYS A 513 1.86 -28.21 16.10
C LYS A 513 0.82 -28.95 15.26
N ILE A 514 0.50 -30.18 15.64
CA ILE A 514 -0.56 -30.97 14.99
C ILE A 514 -1.94 -30.52 15.51
N LYS A 515 -2.86 -30.24 14.59
CA LYS A 515 -4.27 -29.89 14.86
C LYS A 515 -5.21 -31.08 14.70
N SER A 516 -4.86 -32.04 13.85
CA SER A 516 -5.64 -33.26 13.65
C SER A 516 -5.63 -34.13 14.91
N THR A 517 -6.69 -34.91 15.12
CA THR A 517 -6.81 -35.79 16.30
C THR A 517 -5.68 -36.83 16.30
N LEU A 518 -4.93 -36.90 17.40
CA LEU A 518 -3.90 -37.91 17.63
C LEU A 518 -4.47 -39.07 18.46
N ILE A 519 -4.10 -40.29 18.13
CA ILE A 519 -4.47 -41.51 18.86
C ILE A 519 -3.20 -42.23 19.29
N LEU A 520 -3.26 -42.94 20.43
CA LEU A 520 -2.15 -43.76 20.92
C LEU A 520 -1.70 -44.76 19.85
N ASN A 521 -0.39 -44.86 19.63
CA ASN A 521 0.28 -45.69 18.62
C ASN A 521 0.15 -45.22 17.16
N ASP A 522 -0.43 -44.05 16.89
CA ASP A 522 -0.28 -43.43 15.56
C ASP A 522 1.21 -43.20 15.25
N ILE A 523 1.57 -43.23 13.97
CA ILE A 523 2.93 -42.98 13.50
C ILE A 523 2.95 -41.65 12.76
N LEU A 524 3.70 -40.69 13.32
CA LEU A 524 3.96 -39.40 12.68
C LEU A 524 5.35 -39.43 12.04
N THR A 525 5.43 -39.15 10.75
CA THR A 525 6.70 -39.03 10.02
C THR A 525 6.87 -37.63 9.47
N ILE A 526 7.97 -36.99 9.86
CA ILE A 526 8.40 -35.67 9.40
C ILE A 526 9.51 -35.89 8.37
N VAL A 527 9.35 -35.29 7.19
CA VAL A 527 10.31 -35.36 6.09
C VAL A 527 10.80 -33.96 5.77
N GLU A 528 12.05 -33.67 6.14
CA GLU A 528 12.68 -32.36 5.97
C GLU A 528 13.61 -32.39 4.74
N TYR A 529 13.29 -31.59 3.71
CA TYR A 529 14.12 -31.40 2.53
C TYR A 529 14.94 -30.11 2.66
N GLU A 530 16.26 -30.23 2.51
CA GLU A 530 17.18 -29.08 2.48
C GLU A 530 17.11 -28.30 1.16
N SER A 531 16.48 -28.87 0.12
CA SER A 531 16.33 -28.25 -1.20
C SER A 531 15.05 -28.67 -1.90
N THR A 532 14.48 -27.78 -2.70
CA THR A 532 13.38 -28.00 -3.66
C THR A 532 13.88 -27.86 -5.11
N ASN A 533 15.13 -27.44 -5.29
CA ASN A 533 15.77 -27.29 -6.59
C ASN A 533 15.91 -28.66 -7.28
N GLY A 534 15.53 -28.72 -8.54
CA GLY A 534 15.56 -29.92 -9.36
C GLY A 534 14.27 -30.74 -9.34
N CYS A 535 13.15 -30.19 -8.83
CA CYS A 535 11.85 -30.84 -9.03
C CYS A 535 11.39 -30.80 -10.50
N PHE A 536 11.80 -29.77 -11.27
CA PHE A 536 11.45 -29.56 -12.68
C PHE A 536 9.93 -29.53 -12.97
N ILE A 537 9.15 -29.08 -12.01
CA ILE A 537 7.69 -28.95 -12.13
C ILE A 537 7.37 -27.49 -12.45
N PRO A 538 6.70 -27.19 -13.57
CA PRO A 538 6.32 -25.81 -13.90
C PRO A 538 5.46 -25.16 -12.82
N ALA A 539 5.67 -23.86 -12.59
CA ALA A 539 4.95 -23.12 -11.55
C ALA A 539 3.52 -22.79 -11.99
N THR A 540 2.55 -23.01 -11.10
CA THR A 540 1.16 -22.58 -11.28
C THR A 540 0.97 -21.13 -10.81
N PRO A 541 -0.06 -20.41 -11.29
CA PRO A 541 -0.39 -19.08 -10.78
C PRO A 541 -0.55 -19.05 -9.25
N THR A 542 -1.20 -20.06 -8.67
CA THR A 542 -1.35 -20.20 -7.21
C THR A 542 -0.02 -20.32 -6.49
N LYS A 543 0.96 -21.07 -7.01
CA LYS A 543 2.30 -21.15 -6.42
C LYS A 543 2.99 -19.79 -6.36
N LEU A 544 2.71 -18.93 -7.35
CA LEU A 544 3.27 -17.58 -7.46
C LEU A 544 2.46 -16.52 -6.69
N GLY A 545 1.40 -16.91 -5.98
CA GLY A 545 0.51 -15.97 -5.28
C GLY A 545 -0.40 -15.15 -6.22
N LEU A 546 -0.51 -15.54 -7.49
CA LEU A 546 -1.33 -14.83 -8.49
C LEU A 546 -2.78 -15.31 -8.53
N TYR A 547 -3.09 -16.40 -7.82
CA TYR A 547 -4.42 -17.00 -7.76
C TYR A 547 -4.64 -17.67 -6.39
N PRO A 548 -5.89 -17.75 -5.87
CA PRO A 548 -6.16 -18.41 -4.61
C PRO A 548 -5.65 -19.86 -4.55
N LYS A 549 -5.32 -20.32 -3.33
CA LYS A 549 -5.01 -21.72 -3.04
C LYS A 549 -6.28 -22.49 -2.71
N PHE A 550 -6.37 -23.72 -3.16
CA PHE A 550 -7.48 -24.63 -2.91
C PHE A 550 -6.98 -25.90 -2.23
N ILE A 551 -7.79 -26.47 -1.34
CA ILE A 551 -7.44 -27.68 -0.61
C ILE A 551 -7.52 -28.88 -1.57
N PRO A 552 -6.41 -29.61 -1.81
CA PRO A 552 -6.45 -30.80 -2.65
C PRO A 552 -7.34 -31.87 -2.05
N SER A 553 -8.31 -32.35 -2.84
CA SER A 553 -9.29 -33.34 -2.37
C SER A 553 -9.86 -34.17 -3.52
N LYS A 554 -10.30 -35.40 -3.20
CA LYS A 554 -11.14 -36.23 -4.07
C LYS A 554 -12.56 -36.19 -3.51
N TYR A 555 -13.55 -35.92 -4.36
CA TYR A 555 -14.98 -35.92 -3.98
C TYR A 555 -15.87 -36.35 -5.14
N SER A 556 -17.11 -36.70 -4.84
CA SER A 556 -18.13 -36.99 -5.85
C SER A 556 -18.78 -35.69 -6.31
N ASP A 557 -18.59 -35.33 -7.58
CA ASP A 557 -19.27 -34.18 -8.20
C ASP A 557 -20.70 -34.58 -8.59
N THR A 558 -21.66 -34.12 -7.79
CA THR A 558 -23.11 -34.33 -8.00
C THR A 558 -23.73 -33.33 -8.97
N THR A 559 -22.95 -32.39 -9.50
CA THR A 559 -23.44 -31.37 -10.44
C THR A 559 -23.48 -31.86 -11.89
N ALA A 560 -23.02 -33.10 -12.15
CA ALA A 560 -23.24 -33.81 -13.41
C ALA A 560 -24.50 -34.70 -13.30
N ILE A 561 -25.16 -35.00 -14.43
CA ILE A 561 -26.40 -35.82 -14.48
C ILE A 561 -26.20 -37.15 -13.73
N THR A 562 -25.07 -37.81 -14.01
CA THR A 562 -24.58 -38.94 -13.22
C THR A 562 -23.41 -38.42 -12.39
N PRO A 563 -23.43 -38.56 -11.05
CA PRO A 563 -22.32 -38.15 -10.22
C PRO A 563 -21.01 -38.79 -10.67
N VAL A 564 -19.95 -37.97 -10.77
CA VAL A 564 -18.62 -38.41 -11.22
C VAL A 564 -17.61 -38.08 -10.14
N ASN A 565 -16.72 -39.01 -9.80
CA ASN A 565 -15.63 -38.70 -8.89
C ASN A 565 -14.64 -37.78 -9.59
N VAL A 566 -14.21 -36.73 -8.88
CA VAL A 566 -13.25 -35.75 -9.39
C VAL A 566 -12.16 -35.49 -8.36
N ILE A 567 -11.01 -35.03 -8.85
CA ILE A 567 -9.87 -34.60 -8.03
C ILE A 567 -9.70 -33.10 -8.24
N GLN A 568 -9.68 -32.36 -7.14
CA GLN A 568 -9.31 -30.94 -7.11
C GLN A 568 -7.84 -30.79 -6.76
N GLY A 569 -7.11 -30.02 -7.56
CA GLY A 569 -5.71 -29.67 -7.33
C GLY A 569 -5.51 -28.47 -6.40
N HIS A 570 -4.25 -28.17 -6.09
CA HIS A 570 -3.86 -27.06 -5.21
C HIS A 570 -4.24 -25.66 -5.74
N ASP A 571 -4.42 -25.55 -7.06
CA ASP A 571 -4.77 -24.34 -7.80
C ASP A 571 -6.28 -24.26 -8.13
N GLY A 572 -7.08 -25.21 -7.64
CA GLY A 572 -8.51 -25.30 -7.89
C GLY A 572 -8.89 -25.94 -9.22
N ASN A 573 -7.91 -26.43 -10.00
CA ASN A 573 -8.22 -27.23 -11.19
C ASN A 573 -9.00 -28.50 -10.79
N ILE A 574 -9.89 -28.96 -11.67
CA ILE A 574 -10.70 -30.17 -11.45
C ILE A 574 -10.47 -31.12 -12.61
N SER A 575 -10.09 -32.35 -12.30
CA SER A 575 -9.97 -33.44 -13.26
C SER A 575 -10.85 -34.62 -12.86
N VAL A 576 -11.45 -35.29 -13.85
CA VAL A 576 -12.18 -36.54 -13.61
C VAL A 576 -11.23 -37.58 -13.02
N ALA A 577 -11.67 -38.24 -11.96
CA ALA A 577 -10.91 -39.29 -11.29
C ALA A 577 -10.78 -40.53 -12.19
N TYR A 578 -9.69 -41.27 -12.05
CA TYR A 578 -9.49 -42.54 -12.73
C TYR A 578 -10.15 -43.71 -11.99
N ASP A 579 -10.53 -43.49 -10.73
CA ASP A 579 -11.11 -44.47 -9.81
C ASP A 579 -10.21 -45.69 -9.59
N ASP A 580 -8.89 -45.44 -9.55
CA ASP A 580 -7.85 -46.39 -9.16
C ASP A 580 -6.70 -45.69 -8.41
N TYR A 581 -5.61 -46.42 -8.16
CA TYR A 581 -4.43 -45.95 -7.41
C TYR A 581 -3.81 -44.65 -7.97
N ARG A 582 -4.02 -44.31 -9.25
CA ARG A 582 -3.47 -43.09 -9.86
C ARG A 582 -4.03 -41.84 -9.18
N ASP A 583 -5.24 -41.93 -8.67
CA ASP A 583 -5.90 -40.83 -7.96
C ASP A 583 -5.16 -40.50 -6.66
N ASP A 584 -4.73 -41.51 -5.92
CA ASP A 584 -3.97 -41.34 -4.67
C ASP A 584 -2.59 -40.73 -4.94
N LEU A 585 -1.95 -41.10 -6.06
CA LEU A 585 -0.67 -40.52 -6.48
C LEU A 585 -0.80 -39.06 -6.91
N LEU A 586 -1.86 -38.73 -7.64
CA LEU A 586 -2.16 -37.34 -8.02
C LEU A 586 -2.48 -36.51 -6.78
N LEU A 587 -3.29 -37.04 -5.86
CA LEU A 587 -3.64 -36.35 -4.64
C LEU A 587 -2.41 -36.12 -3.75
N GLU A 588 -1.54 -37.12 -3.58
CA GLU A 588 -0.26 -36.97 -2.88
C GLU A 588 0.62 -35.87 -3.51
N LEU A 589 0.74 -35.84 -4.84
CA LEU A 589 1.48 -34.78 -5.54
C LEU A 589 0.89 -33.39 -5.28
N GLU A 590 -0.43 -33.24 -5.42
CA GLU A 590 -1.13 -31.97 -5.22
C GLU A 590 -1.03 -31.47 -3.77
N LYS A 591 -1.10 -32.38 -2.78
CA LYS A 591 -0.88 -32.07 -1.36
C LYS A 591 0.55 -31.60 -1.08
N ARG A 592 1.57 -32.22 -1.71
CA ARG A 592 2.96 -31.76 -1.60
C ARG A 592 3.15 -30.35 -2.14
N ILE A 593 2.54 -30.04 -3.29
CA ILE A 593 2.61 -28.69 -3.86
C ILE A 593 1.91 -27.70 -2.92
N TYR A 594 0.71 -28.02 -2.45
CA TYR A 594 -0.06 -27.19 -1.51
C TYR A 594 0.73 -26.85 -0.24
N ASN A 595 1.35 -27.86 0.38
CA ASN A 595 2.13 -27.71 1.61
C ASN A 595 3.44 -26.93 1.44
N ASN A 596 3.86 -26.65 0.20
CA ASN A 596 5.04 -25.87 -0.10
C ASN A 596 4.69 -24.49 -0.69
N ILE A 597 3.43 -24.04 -0.68
CA ILE A 597 3.07 -22.67 -1.13
C ILE A 597 3.55 -21.65 -0.07
N LYS A 598 4.50 -20.79 -0.45
CA LYS A 598 5.13 -19.77 0.41
C LYS A 598 4.68 -18.34 0.11
N VAL A 599 4.00 -18.14 -1.02
CA VAL A 599 3.44 -16.84 -1.41
C VAL A 599 1.92 -16.96 -1.40
N LYS A 600 1.26 -16.17 -0.57
CA LYS A 600 -0.20 -16.16 -0.45
C LYS A 600 -0.78 -15.18 -1.46
N TYR A 601 -1.95 -15.53 -1.99
CA TYR A 601 -2.76 -14.62 -2.78
C TYR A 601 -3.30 -13.50 -1.87
N ASP A 602 -3.05 -12.26 -2.26
CA ASP A 602 -3.43 -11.07 -1.48
C ASP A 602 -4.46 -10.24 -2.24
N THR A 603 -5.69 -10.22 -1.71
CA THR A 603 -6.82 -9.47 -2.26
C THR A 603 -6.67 -7.96 -2.11
N GLU A 604 -5.82 -7.45 -1.22
CA GLU A 604 -5.55 -6.02 -1.09
C GLU A 604 -4.67 -5.51 -2.25
N ILE A 605 -3.84 -6.38 -2.82
CA ILE A 605 -2.98 -6.07 -3.97
C ILE A 605 -3.73 -6.32 -5.30
N PHE A 606 -4.37 -7.48 -5.45
CA PHE A 606 -5.08 -7.85 -6.66
C PHE A 606 -6.28 -8.74 -6.33
N ASN A 607 -7.50 -8.21 -6.50
CA ASN A 607 -8.72 -8.98 -6.33
C ASN A 607 -9.35 -9.36 -7.68
N LEU A 608 -9.59 -10.65 -7.92
CA LEU A 608 -10.23 -11.13 -9.15
C LEU A 608 -11.64 -10.52 -9.34
N THR A 609 -12.37 -10.30 -8.26
CA THR A 609 -13.74 -9.77 -8.32
C THR A 609 -13.80 -8.31 -8.77
N ASP A 610 -12.71 -7.56 -8.68
CA ASP A 610 -12.62 -6.19 -9.21
C ASP A 610 -12.65 -6.16 -10.75
N PHE A 611 -12.32 -7.29 -11.40
CA PHE A 611 -12.25 -7.41 -12.85
C PHE A 611 -13.41 -8.23 -13.42
N VAL A 612 -13.82 -9.31 -12.76
CA VAL A 612 -14.88 -10.20 -13.23
C VAL A 612 -16.27 -9.67 -12.82
N PRO A 613 -17.12 -9.23 -13.76
CA PRO A 613 -18.46 -8.78 -13.44
C PRO A 613 -19.35 -9.95 -13.02
N GLY A 614 -20.37 -9.64 -12.22
CA GLY A 614 -21.45 -10.55 -11.85
C GLY A 614 -22.79 -9.83 -11.96
N GLU A 615 -23.88 -10.53 -11.65
CA GLU A 615 -25.24 -9.98 -11.73
C GLU A 615 -25.37 -8.68 -10.91
N TYR A 616 -24.83 -8.72 -9.69
CA TYR A 616 -24.90 -7.62 -8.74
C TYR A 616 -23.57 -6.85 -8.60
N ARG A 617 -22.56 -7.21 -9.39
CA ARG A 617 -21.21 -6.61 -9.34
C ARG A 617 -20.84 -5.99 -10.69
N LYS A 618 -20.79 -4.65 -10.71
CA LYS A 618 -20.31 -3.89 -11.87
C LYS A 618 -18.81 -3.69 -11.77
N THR A 619 -18.10 -4.03 -12.84
CA THR A 619 -16.67 -3.78 -13.01
C THR A 619 -16.45 -2.94 -14.27
N ASP A 620 -15.22 -2.45 -14.48
CA ASP A 620 -14.84 -1.70 -15.69
C ASP A 620 -14.86 -2.56 -16.97
N TYR A 621 -14.98 -3.89 -16.82
CA TYR A 621 -14.94 -4.85 -17.91
C TYR A 621 -16.26 -5.58 -18.05
N SER A 622 -16.80 -5.64 -19.27
CA SER A 622 -17.98 -6.48 -19.54
C SER A 622 -17.60 -7.96 -19.60
N LEU A 623 -18.54 -8.85 -19.26
CA LEU A 623 -18.36 -10.29 -19.35
C LEU A 623 -17.98 -10.72 -20.78
N SER A 624 -18.56 -10.07 -21.79
CA SER A 624 -18.23 -10.30 -23.21
C SER A 624 -16.77 -9.96 -23.53
N ALA A 625 -16.25 -8.85 -23.00
CA ALA A 625 -14.85 -8.45 -23.19
C ALA A 625 -13.89 -9.49 -22.57
N ILE A 626 -14.20 -9.98 -21.38
CA ILE A 626 -13.41 -11.03 -20.71
C ILE A 626 -13.47 -12.33 -21.51
N ASN A 627 -14.65 -12.80 -21.89
CA ASN A 627 -14.80 -14.04 -22.66
C ASN A 627 -14.05 -13.97 -24.01
N LYS A 628 -14.07 -12.81 -24.67
CA LYS A 628 -13.30 -12.60 -25.90
C LYS A 628 -11.79 -12.70 -25.67
N SER A 629 -11.29 -12.24 -24.53
CA SER A 629 -9.87 -12.36 -24.17
C SER A 629 -9.46 -13.80 -23.86
N LEU A 630 -10.36 -14.59 -23.27
CA LEU A 630 -10.14 -15.99 -22.90
C LEU A 630 -10.29 -16.97 -24.06
N LEU A 631 -10.84 -16.52 -25.21
CA LEU A 631 -11.15 -17.39 -26.34
C LEU A 631 -9.95 -18.23 -26.82
N ILE A 632 -8.76 -17.63 -26.88
CA ILE A 632 -7.53 -18.32 -27.28
C ILE A 632 -7.19 -19.44 -26.29
N ASP A 633 -7.31 -19.15 -24.99
CA ASP A 633 -7.01 -20.10 -23.93
C ASP A 633 -8.05 -21.23 -23.87
N PHE A 634 -9.32 -20.92 -24.13
CA PHE A 634 -10.39 -21.91 -24.28
C PHE A 634 -10.16 -22.82 -25.49
N THR A 635 -9.80 -22.27 -26.65
CA THR A 635 -9.47 -23.08 -27.85
C THR A 635 -8.27 -23.99 -27.60
N ASN A 636 -7.23 -23.48 -26.92
CA ASN A 636 -6.08 -24.31 -26.53
C ASN A 636 -6.51 -25.41 -25.55
N TRP A 637 -7.38 -25.10 -24.59
CA TRP A 637 -7.90 -26.08 -23.64
C TRP A 637 -8.69 -27.21 -24.33
N LEU A 638 -9.52 -26.90 -25.32
CA LEU A 638 -10.25 -27.91 -26.10
C LEU A 638 -9.32 -28.94 -26.75
N SER A 639 -8.14 -28.51 -27.20
CA SER A 639 -7.14 -29.42 -27.78
C SER A 639 -6.60 -30.45 -26.77
N TYR A 640 -6.70 -30.17 -25.46
CA TYR A 640 -6.30 -31.10 -24.41
C TYR A 640 -7.42 -32.05 -23.99
N VAL A 641 -8.68 -31.71 -24.23
CA VAL A 641 -9.85 -32.52 -23.89
C VAL A 641 -10.38 -33.21 -25.15
N ASP A 642 -9.49 -33.80 -25.95
CA ASP A 642 -9.80 -34.60 -27.14
C ASP A 642 -10.62 -33.88 -28.24
N ASN A 643 -10.54 -32.54 -28.34
CA ASN A 643 -11.25 -31.74 -29.35
C ASN A 643 -12.76 -32.01 -29.39
N VAL A 644 -13.40 -32.14 -28.23
CA VAL A 644 -14.87 -32.25 -28.18
C VAL A 644 -15.50 -31.06 -28.91
N ASP A 645 -16.49 -31.34 -29.76
CA ASP A 645 -17.30 -30.29 -30.38
C ASP A 645 -18.21 -29.64 -29.33
N TYR A 646 -17.74 -28.52 -28.79
CA TYR A 646 -18.44 -27.72 -27.78
C TYR A 646 -19.75 -27.10 -28.27
N THR A 647 -20.09 -27.20 -29.57
CA THR A 647 -21.33 -26.65 -30.14
C THR A 647 -22.47 -27.66 -30.25
N THR A 648 -22.16 -28.96 -30.17
CA THR A 648 -23.15 -30.03 -30.47
C THR A 648 -24.25 -30.18 -29.43
N ASN A 649 -24.10 -29.62 -28.21
CA ASN A 649 -25.06 -29.66 -27.10
C ASN A 649 -25.83 -31.00 -26.97
N SER A 650 -25.11 -32.11 -27.13
CA SER A 650 -25.68 -33.44 -27.35
C SER A 650 -26.35 -34.06 -26.12
N TYR A 651 -26.28 -33.38 -24.97
CA TYR A 651 -26.80 -33.80 -23.67
C TYR A 651 -27.97 -32.93 -23.18
N HIS A 652 -28.46 -31.99 -23.99
CA HIS A 652 -29.58 -31.13 -23.64
C HIS A 652 -30.90 -31.90 -23.57
N SER A 653 -31.61 -31.75 -22.45
CA SER A 653 -33.01 -32.16 -22.31
C SER A 653 -33.88 -30.99 -21.85
N GLY A 654 -34.99 -30.74 -22.54
CA GLY A 654 -35.92 -29.66 -22.21
C GLY A 654 -36.69 -29.87 -20.90
N THR A 655 -36.63 -31.09 -20.32
CA THR A 655 -37.31 -31.45 -19.07
C THR A 655 -36.38 -31.53 -17.87
N ASP A 656 -35.07 -31.41 -18.07
CA ASP A 656 -34.08 -31.52 -17.01
C ASP A 656 -33.46 -30.14 -16.73
N SER A 657 -33.69 -29.64 -15.51
CA SER A 657 -33.19 -28.34 -15.06
C SER A 657 -31.67 -28.22 -15.10
N PHE A 658 -30.94 -29.33 -15.05
CA PHE A 658 -29.46 -29.35 -15.09
C PHE A 658 -28.88 -29.32 -16.51
N THR A 659 -29.68 -29.54 -17.54
CA THR A 659 -29.24 -29.50 -18.95
C THR A 659 -30.03 -28.50 -19.80
N TYR A 660 -31.08 -27.90 -19.24
CA TYR A 660 -31.87 -26.85 -19.86
C TYR A 660 -31.03 -25.60 -20.20
N ASN A 661 -31.31 -24.98 -21.35
CA ASN A 661 -30.68 -23.74 -21.76
C ASN A 661 -31.48 -22.52 -21.27
N TYR A 662 -30.95 -21.83 -20.26
CA TYR A 662 -31.55 -20.64 -19.63
C TYR A 662 -31.28 -19.34 -20.41
N GLY A 663 -30.55 -19.38 -21.53
CA GLY A 663 -30.11 -18.17 -22.25
C GLY A 663 -31.21 -17.27 -22.82
N TYR A 664 -32.44 -17.79 -22.91
CA TYR A 664 -33.63 -17.03 -23.33
C TYR A 664 -34.45 -16.48 -22.15
N MET A 665 -34.02 -16.75 -20.92
CA MET A 665 -34.65 -16.24 -19.71
C MET A 665 -33.92 -15.00 -19.20
N SER A 666 -34.58 -14.28 -18.29
CA SER A 666 -34.05 -13.08 -17.68
C SER A 666 -33.86 -13.27 -16.17
N SER A 667 -32.85 -12.61 -15.62
CA SER A 667 -32.66 -12.44 -14.19
C SER A 667 -33.78 -11.57 -13.59
N PRO A 668 -33.91 -11.51 -12.25
CA PRO A 668 -34.83 -10.58 -11.59
C PRO A 668 -34.64 -9.11 -11.99
N ASP A 669 -33.43 -8.72 -12.38
CA ASP A 669 -33.08 -7.36 -12.83
C ASP A 669 -33.32 -7.15 -14.34
N GLY A 670 -33.88 -8.14 -15.03
CA GLY A 670 -34.19 -8.08 -16.46
C GLY A 670 -33.00 -8.35 -17.39
N ASN A 671 -31.83 -8.73 -16.86
CA ASN A 671 -30.66 -9.07 -17.66
C ASN A 671 -30.79 -10.47 -18.27
N PRO A 672 -30.28 -10.72 -19.48
CA PRO A 672 -30.29 -12.07 -20.05
C PRO A 672 -29.42 -13.03 -19.23
N LEU A 673 -29.94 -14.22 -18.93
CA LEU A 673 -29.20 -15.24 -18.20
C LEU A 673 -28.13 -15.92 -19.08
N LEU A 674 -27.11 -16.49 -18.44
CA LEU A 674 -26.19 -17.39 -19.11
C LEU A 674 -26.87 -18.72 -19.46
N GLY A 675 -26.44 -19.36 -20.55
CA GLY A 675 -27.14 -20.53 -21.09
C GLY A 675 -27.18 -21.74 -20.15
N HIS A 676 -26.10 -22.02 -19.42
CA HIS A 676 -26.01 -23.18 -18.53
C HIS A 676 -26.23 -22.77 -17.06
N TRP A 677 -26.96 -23.57 -16.28
CA TRP A 677 -27.27 -23.25 -14.88
C TRP A 677 -26.02 -22.96 -14.03
N ARG A 678 -24.91 -23.70 -14.20
CA ARG A 678 -23.64 -23.40 -13.49
C ARG A 678 -23.13 -22.00 -13.82
N GLY A 679 -23.29 -21.56 -15.07
CA GLY A 679 -22.94 -20.20 -15.49
C GLY A 679 -23.82 -19.18 -14.78
N VAL A 680 -25.13 -19.42 -14.72
CA VAL A 680 -26.09 -18.55 -14.01
C VAL A 680 -25.69 -18.40 -12.53
N TYR A 681 -25.43 -19.50 -11.83
CA TYR A 681 -25.03 -19.45 -10.41
C TYR A 681 -23.66 -18.78 -10.21
N LYS A 682 -22.67 -19.07 -11.06
CA LYS A 682 -21.38 -18.35 -11.00
C LYS A 682 -21.53 -16.85 -11.25
N HIS A 683 -22.39 -16.44 -12.18
CA HIS A 683 -22.62 -15.03 -12.48
C HIS A 683 -23.37 -14.31 -11.35
N ALA A 684 -24.37 -14.97 -10.74
CA ALA A 684 -25.20 -14.36 -9.71
C ALA A 684 -24.58 -14.41 -8.30
N TYR A 685 -23.86 -15.49 -7.98
CA TYR A 685 -23.43 -15.82 -6.62
C TYR A 685 -21.94 -16.21 -6.50
N ASP A 686 -21.16 -16.10 -7.56
CA ASP A 686 -19.73 -16.47 -7.59
C ASP A 686 -19.44 -17.94 -7.21
N THR A 687 -20.45 -18.82 -7.25
CA THR A 687 -20.32 -20.25 -6.92
C THR A 687 -21.10 -21.11 -7.91
N ASP A 688 -20.61 -22.31 -8.24
CA ASP A 688 -21.39 -23.37 -8.92
C ASP A 688 -21.86 -24.48 -7.98
N ARG A 689 -21.65 -24.32 -6.67
CA ARG A 689 -22.05 -25.27 -5.63
C ARG A 689 -22.83 -24.55 -4.52
N PRO A 690 -24.08 -24.17 -4.78
CA PRO A 690 -24.89 -23.45 -3.79
C PRO A 690 -25.28 -24.31 -2.58
N HIS A 691 -25.04 -25.62 -2.62
CA HIS A 691 -25.46 -26.60 -1.60
C HIS A 691 -24.30 -27.10 -0.71
N THR A 692 -23.09 -26.57 -0.91
CA THR A 692 -21.89 -26.84 -0.11
C THR A 692 -21.42 -25.53 0.50
#